data_AF-A0A7W9SEN1-F1
#
_entry.id   AF-A0A7W9SEN1-F1
#
_cell.length_a   1.000
_cell.length_b   1.000
_cell.length_c   1.000
_cell.angle_alpha   90.00
_cell.angle_beta   90.00
_cell.angle_gamma   90.00
#
_symmetry.space_group_name_H-M   'P 1'
#
loop_
_entity.id
_entity.type
_entity.pdbx_description
1 polymer ?
#
loop_
_entity_poly.entity_id
_entity_poly.type
_entity_poly.pdbx_seq_one_letter_code
_entity_poly.pdbx_strand_id
1 'polypeptide(L)'
;MREKINKLARGIIEEGIPSLHFSVEKIMAVIPYRESRTFEIFLQSVNGVAMRGLVYAKGPYLTLHKSAFGGVRTKVSFTIDTKNLGDEEEIKGELCFVYNGGEKRIPYSFVVEKQPSAKQIHEIKDYSHLQQMAEEDRKGCSRIFDYSDFLEAPIFQDITALRLYELLKPCGDRTLALEEFLTYFSHRPKNAKKREVLPYQRREEREEVLHFPEDASLEEKITECIHRGDWRLSAFALYKKGVEENVKITKLYENLLYAMPMGYAEELPKGVYLYFSYEYRLEEGIKLPLYYNILKNFQEGSEIFSHFARPMQDYAISCLLQGEINEELALLYSKLILPEMIDERMAEFLPKILNSYLVEVEDQNIERLVLTHPALRRECSFPVKGGFCTVPMPLPNMILLFQDALGNRYSRVPHRKTRLMEETELEKKCQSLSEDKGIFLIRKTLSLVEKGISDSKDLELMEKAFSYEDFTLYFRMKILHLILSYHKKAEGVEFPKENLEFLHALSFAALKKEEKEDVLSALIYRGDYDKALEYLIAYPYLSLDKRALEAFLEGALSEGQGEKVYGEEEREMLLYLSEKAFLSKLEKDSILHFLLEEYNGTTEEMLQMMRVADQKKQQKAKIPSSSFLNMGERLLAQSLFTEKRKESEEIFALYTRYGGADPLLLRAFFTAYSASVFLGQKPEKEWIMQQIFEEVRGESHKERVPVLYLLALSLSFSKRAELKEEELEELSAFLPILLEKSLIFSYTKELGKFVSLPNEILEKSVLEYHGREEEKPFLSIRNQGEVEFHREELQECYHGIYTASFLLFPGESMEYRFTLGKEDTLLYQSTLKKEESEKAYMGEDAYAKLCRMCELMTEKKAEPLLEMMEEYGKKEIALSKLLEE
;
A
#
# COMPACT_ATOMS: atom_id res chain seq x y z
N MET A 1 19.78 -19.37 -20.58
CA MET A 1 20.04 -18.11 -21.30
C MET A 1 21.47 -18.03 -21.83
N ARG A 2 22.49 -17.88 -20.97
CA ARG A 2 23.91 -17.74 -21.38
C ARG A 2 24.41 -18.79 -22.37
N GLU A 3 24.02 -20.06 -22.22
CA GLU A 3 24.39 -21.13 -23.16
C GLU A 3 23.88 -20.88 -24.58
N LYS A 4 22.62 -20.45 -24.75
CA LYS A 4 22.02 -20.14 -26.06
C LYS A 4 22.72 -18.94 -26.72
N ILE A 5 23.03 -17.91 -25.94
CA ILE A 5 23.78 -16.73 -26.41
C ILE A 5 25.18 -17.14 -26.87
N ASN A 6 25.89 -18.00 -26.12
CA ASN A 6 27.19 -18.52 -26.52
C ASN A 6 27.14 -19.33 -27.83
N LYS A 7 26.07 -20.10 -28.05
CA LYS A 7 25.87 -20.85 -29.31
C LYS A 7 25.62 -19.90 -30.48
N LEU A 8 24.71 -18.94 -30.29
CA LEU A 8 24.45 -17.90 -31.29
C LEU A 8 25.73 -17.13 -31.63
N ALA A 9 26.52 -16.70 -30.65
CA ALA A 9 27.78 -15.98 -30.90
C ALA A 9 28.84 -16.80 -31.67
N ARG A 10 28.71 -18.14 -31.69
CA ARG A 10 29.55 -19.05 -32.47
C ARG A 10 28.96 -19.38 -33.85
N GLY A 11 27.84 -18.76 -34.23
CA GLY A 11 27.14 -19.05 -35.49
C GLY A 11 26.23 -20.28 -35.44
N ILE A 12 25.94 -20.83 -34.25
CA ILE A 12 25.12 -22.02 -34.08
C ILE A 12 23.69 -21.61 -33.74
N ILE A 13 22.74 -21.97 -34.59
CA ILE A 13 21.30 -21.81 -34.34
C ILE A 13 20.79 -23.12 -33.75
N GLU A 14 20.08 -23.05 -32.62
CA GLU A 14 19.44 -24.24 -32.03
C GLU A 14 18.11 -24.52 -32.76
N GLU A 15 17.88 -25.78 -33.12
CA GLU A 15 16.62 -26.23 -33.71
C GLU A 15 15.55 -26.47 -32.64
N GLY A 16 14.32 -26.03 -32.95
CA GLY A 16 13.13 -26.32 -32.17
C GLY A 16 12.83 -25.29 -31.06
N ILE A 17 11.69 -24.63 -31.20
CA ILE A 17 11.12 -23.76 -30.17
C ILE A 17 10.19 -24.60 -29.30
N PRO A 18 10.35 -24.66 -27.97
CA PRO A 18 9.46 -25.44 -27.12
C PRO A 18 8.04 -24.88 -27.17
N SER A 19 7.08 -25.73 -27.54
CA SER A 19 5.65 -25.39 -27.48
C SER A 19 5.12 -25.80 -26.10
N LEU A 20 4.79 -24.83 -25.25
CA LEU A 20 4.43 -25.07 -23.86
C LEU A 20 2.93 -25.10 -23.62
N HIS A 21 2.49 -26.13 -22.90
CA HIS A 21 1.20 -26.17 -22.23
C HIS A 21 1.38 -25.83 -20.75
N PHE A 22 0.60 -24.84 -20.27
CA PHE A 22 0.50 -24.48 -18.86
C PHE A 22 -0.79 -25.07 -18.29
N SER A 23 -0.74 -25.64 -17.09
CA SER A 23 -1.91 -26.24 -16.45
C SER A 23 -3.03 -25.25 -16.12
N VAL A 24 -2.73 -23.96 -16.07
CA VAL A 24 -3.67 -22.87 -15.76
C VAL A 24 -3.36 -21.64 -16.60
N GLU A 25 -4.41 -20.87 -16.91
CA GLU A 25 -4.28 -19.55 -17.58
C GLU A 25 -4.47 -18.38 -16.63
N LYS A 26 -5.23 -18.58 -15.54
CA LYS A 26 -5.46 -17.65 -14.45
C LYS A 26 -5.60 -18.43 -13.15
N ILE A 27 -5.15 -17.85 -12.05
CA ILE A 27 -5.24 -18.46 -10.72
C ILE A 27 -6.28 -17.72 -9.91
N MET A 28 -7.30 -18.43 -9.44
CA MET A 28 -8.34 -17.90 -8.57
C MET A 28 -8.55 -18.85 -7.40
N ALA A 29 -8.45 -18.34 -6.17
CA ALA A 29 -8.74 -19.13 -4.98
C ALA A 29 -9.21 -18.23 -3.83
N VAL A 30 -9.94 -18.84 -2.90
CA VAL A 30 -10.26 -18.21 -1.61
C VAL A 30 -9.22 -18.65 -0.59
N ILE A 31 -8.69 -17.68 0.17
CA ILE A 31 -7.70 -17.91 1.22
C ILE A 31 -8.29 -17.42 2.54
N PRO A 32 -8.34 -18.26 3.58
CA PRO A 32 -8.76 -17.82 4.91
C PRO A 32 -7.84 -16.71 5.44
N TYR A 33 -8.41 -15.75 6.16
CA TYR A 33 -7.66 -14.66 6.76
C TYR A 33 -6.58 -15.18 7.73
N ARG A 34 -5.34 -14.68 7.59
CA ARG A 34 -4.15 -15.05 8.38
C ARG A 34 -3.60 -16.45 8.19
N GLU A 35 -3.87 -17.06 7.04
CA GLU A 35 -3.26 -18.33 6.64
C GLU A 35 -2.32 -18.16 5.44
N SER A 36 -1.41 -19.12 5.28
CA SER A 36 -0.60 -19.22 4.07
C SER A 36 -1.00 -20.44 3.25
N ARG A 37 -0.98 -20.31 1.93
CA ARG A 37 -1.35 -21.39 1.00
C ARG A 37 -0.36 -21.50 -0.14
N THR A 38 0.05 -22.73 -0.43
CA THR A 38 0.96 -23.04 -1.54
C THR A 38 0.17 -23.48 -2.77
N PHE A 39 0.59 -23.00 -3.94
CA PHE A 39 0.03 -23.33 -5.24
C PHE A 39 1.12 -23.89 -6.15
N GLU A 40 0.73 -24.72 -7.11
CA GLU A 40 1.64 -25.32 -8.10
C GLU A 40 1.08 -25.11 -9.51
N ILE A 41 1.98 -24.77 -10.44
CA ILE A 41 1.70 -24.68 -11.88
C ILE A 41 2.54 -25.74 -12.58
N PHE A 42 1.91 -26.59 -13.38
CA PHE A 42 2.61 -27.59 -14.18
C PHE A 42 2.84 -27.05 -15.59
N LEU A 43 4.06 -27.23 -16.08
CA LEU A 43 4.46 -26.87 -17.44
C LEU A 43 4.90 -28.13 -18.17
N GLN A 44 4.44 -28.27 -19.41
CA GLN A 44 4.81 -29.39 -20.29
C GLN A 44 5.12 -28.89 -21.69
N SER A 45 6.26 -29.34 -22.24
CA SER A 45 6.58 -29.20 -23.66
C SER A 45 5.82 -30.23 -24.48
N VAL A 46 5.02 -29.75 -25.43
CA VAL A 46 4.13 -30.56 -26.28
C VAL A 46 4.88 -31.16 -27.47
N ASN A 47 5.91 -30.48 -27.98
CA ASN A 47 6.74 -30.93 -29.09
C ASN A 47 8.02 -31.65 -28.66
N GLY A 48 8.16 -32.02 -27.38
CA GLY A 48 9.30 -32.78 -26.87
C GLY A 48 10.62 -32.00 -26.71
N VAL A 49 10.68 -30.76 -27.19
CA VAL A 49 11.86 -29.88 -27.03
C VAL A 49 11.96 -29.45 -25.57
N ALA A 50 13.15 -29.60 -24.98
CA ALA A 50 13.38 -29.21 -23.58
C ALA A 50 13.22 -27.69 -23.39
N MET A 51 12.38 -27.29 -22.44
CA MET A 51 12.22 -25.89 -22.07
C MET A 51 13.22 -25.49 -20.99
N ARG A 52 13.61 -24.22 -20.98
CA ARG A 52 14.44 -23.60 -19.95
C ARG A 52 13.97 -22.17 -19.77
N GLY A 53 13.80 -21.72 -18.53
CA GLY A 53 13.28 -20.39 -18.27
C GLY A 53 13.39 -19.93 -16.82
N LEU A 54 12.95 -18.70 -16.63
CA LEU A 54 12.84 -18.02 -15.35
C LEU A 54 11.38 -17.59 -15.14
N VAL A 55 10.91 -17.64 -13.90
CA VAL A 55 9.65 -17.07 -13.46
C VAL A 55 9.95 -15.89 -12.54
N TYR A 56 9.30 -14.77 -12.82
CA TYR A 56 9.32 -13.57 -12.00
C TYR A 56 7.95 -13.40 -11.34
N ALA A 57 7.96 -13.11 -10.04
CA ALA A 57 6.77 -12.78 -9.29
C ALA A 57 6.64 -11.28 -9.14
N LYS A 58 5.44 -10.77 -9.41
CA LYS A 58 5.13 -9.38 -9.10
C LYS A 58 4.41 -9.30 -7.77
N GLY A 59 4.96 -8.47 -6.89
CA GLY A 59 4.35 -8.09 -5.63
C GLY A 59 4.85 -8.87 -4.41
N PRO A 60 4.72 -8.26 -3.22
CA PRO A 60 5.36 -8.73 -1.99
C PRO A 60 4.62 -9.87 -1.27
N TYR A 61 3.41 -10.24 -1.72
CA TYR A 61 2.59 -11.28 -1.05
C TYR A 61 2.88 -12.70 -1.54
N LEU A 62 3.72 -12.84 -2.56
CA LEU A 62 3.97 -14.10 -3.23
C LEU A 62 5.46 -14.43 -3.14
N THR A 63 5.77 -15.55 -2.51
CA THR A 63 7.13 -16.08 -2.43
C THR A 63 7.29 -17.26 -3.39
N LEU A 64 8.16 -17.11 -4.38
CA LEU A 64 8.55 -18.21 -5.27
C LEU A 64 9.49 -19.18 -4.54
N HIS A 65 9.23 -20.48 -4.61
CA HIS A 65 10.15 -21.47 -4.04
C HIS A 65 11.42 -21.64 -4.89
N LYS A 66 11.29 -21.48 -6.20
CA LYS A 66 12.39 -21.53 -7.17
C LYS A 66 12.04 -20.72 -8.41
N SER A 67 12.93 -19.81 -8.80
CA SER A 67 12.75 -18.94 -9.97
C SER A 67 13.13 -19.62 -11.29
N ALA A 68 14.07 -20.57 -11.28
CA ALA A 68 14.51 -21.27 -12.50
C ALA A 68 13.79 -22.61 -12.72
N PHE A 69 13.34 -22.85 -13.95
CA PHE A 69 12.70 -24.10 -14.37
C PHE A 69 13.27 -24.63 -15.69
N GLY A 70 13.14 -25.94 -15.91
CA GLY A 70 13.52 -26.54 -17.19
C GLY A 70 13.23 -28.04 -17.28
N GLY A 71 13.46 -28.60 -18.47
CA GLY A 71 13.14 -29.98 -18.83
C GLY A 71 11.96 -30.07 -19.80
N VAL A 72 11.46 -31.29 -20.04
CA VAL A 72 10.26 -31.51 -20.88
C VAL A 72 8.97 -31.35 -20.06
N ARG A 73 9.04 -31.65 -18.75
CA ARG A 73 7.97 -31.48 -17.78
C ARG A 73 8.57 -30.91 -16.49
N THR A 74 7.95 -29.89 -15.92
CA THR A 74 8.36 -29.32 -14.63
C THR A 74 7.15 -28.75 -13.89
N LYS A 75 7.35 -28.43 -12.63
CA LYS A 75 6.39 -27.65 -11.83
C LYS A 75 7.06 -26.41 -11.25
N VAL A 76 6.28 -25.36 -11.08
CA VAL A 76 6.65 -24.14 -10.38
C VAL A 76 5.72 -23.99 -9.18
N SER A 77 6.29 -23.92 -7.99
CA SER A 77 5.56 -23.77 -6.73
C SER A 77 5.80 -22.40 -6.11
N PHE A 78 4.76 -21.83 -5.54
CA PHE A 78 4.80 -20.55 -4.85
C PHE A 78 3.83 -20.53 -3.67
N THR A 79 4.10 -19.67 -2.69
CA THR A 79 3.26 -19.53 -1.49
C THR A 79 2.76 -18.10 -1.36
N ILE A 80 1.52 -17.98 -0.92
CA ILE A 80 0.89 -16.71 -0.60
C ILE A 80 0.68 -16.67 0.90
N ASP A 81 1.16 -15.61 1.54
CA ASP A 81 1.03 -15.40 2.98
C ASP A 81 0.06 -14.25 3.25
N THR A 82 -1.01 -14.53 4.00
CA THR A 82 -2.00 -13.53 4.43
C THR A 82 -1.92 -13.19 5.92
N LYS A 83 -0.90 -13.66 6.65
CA LYS A 83 -0.74 -13.41 8.10
C LYS A 83 -0.69 -11.93 8.45
N ASN A 84 0.00 -11.15 7.62
CA ASN A 84 0.15 -9.72 7.80
C ASN A 84 -0.81 -8.93 6.91
N LEU A 85 -1.86 -9.52 6.35
CA LEU A 85 -2.85 -8.76 5.58
C LEU A 85 -3.71 -7.89 6.51
N GLY A 86 -3.98 -6.66 6.10
CA GLY A 86 -5.01 -5.82 6.72
C GLY A 86 -6.42 -6.25 6.32
N ASP A 87 -7.30 -5.27 6.11
CA ASP A 87 -8.70 -5.48 5.71
C ASP A 87 -8.92 -5.73 4.21
N GLU A 88 -7.85 -6.04 3.46
CA GLU A 88 -7.92 -6.32 2.03
C GLU A 88 -8.87 -7.49 1.73
N GLU A 89 -9.78 -7.26 0.79
CA GLU A 89 -10.73 -8.29 0.34
C GLU A 89 -10.14 -9.16 -0.76
N GLU A 90 -9.15 -8.65 -1.52
CA GLU A 90 -8.62 -9.33 -2.69
C GLU A 90 -7.14 -9.01 -2.97
N ILE A 91 -6.31 -10.02 -3.18
CA ILE A 91 -4.90 -9.88 -3.58
C ILE A 91 -4.77 -10.16 -5.09
N LYS A 92 -4.23 -9.20 -5.85
CA LYS A 92 -4.03 -9.30 -7.30
C LYS A 92 -2.57 -9.14 -7.70
N GLY A 93 -2.19 -9.82 -8.77
CA GLY A 93 -0.89 -9.66 -9.42
C GLY A 93 -0.72 -10.63 -10.58
N GLU A 94 0.52 -10.83 -10.99
CA GLU A 94 0.86 -11.70 -12.11
C GLU A 94 2.20 -12.42 -11.92
N LEU A 95 2.31 -13.60 -12.52
CA LEU A 95 3.54 -14.34 -12.70
C LEU A 95 4.00 -14.24 -14.15
N CYS A 96 5.24 -13.82 -14.36
CA CYS A 96 5.83 -13.65 -15.69
C CYS A 96 6.84 -14.77 -15.96
N PHE A 97 6.51 -15.63 -16.92
CA PHE A 97 7.38 -16.71 -17.37
C PHE A 97 8.15 -16.28 -18.60
N VAL A 98 9.48 -16.36 -18.54
CA VAL A 98 10.40 -16.07 -19.64
C VAL A 98 11.18 -17.34 -19.97
N TYR A 99 11.01 -17.90 -21.16
CA TYR A 99 11.62 -19.17 -21.55
C TYR A 99 12.15 -19.13 -22.98
N ASN A 100 12.94 -20.15 -23.37
CA ASN A 100 13.58 -20.28 -24.69
C ASN A 100 12.60 -20.46 -25.87
N GLY A 101 11.32 -20.14 -25.69
CA GLY A 101 10.29 -20.13 -26.74
C GLY A 101 9.22 -19.07 -26.53
N GLY A 102 9.50 -18.02 -25.75
CA GLY A 102 8.65 -16.86 -25.59
C GLY A 102 8.43 -16.44 -24.15
N GLU A 103 7.38 -15.67 -23.94
CA GLU A 103 6.99 -15.14 -22.63
C GLU A 103 5.49 -15.38 -22.40
N LYS A 104 5.10 -15.72 -21.16
CA LYS A 104 3.70 -15.91 -20.77
C LYS A 104 3.42 -15.22 -19.44
N ARG A 105 2.34 -14.43 -19.39
CA ARG A 105 1.80 -13.84 -18.15
C ARG A 105 0.65 -14.69 -17.64
N ILE A 106 0.68 -15.01 -16.34
CA ILE A 106 -0.42 -15.70 -15.64
C ILE A 106 -0.91 -14.78 -14.51
N PRO A 107 -2.08 -14.14 -14.66
CA PRO A 107 -2.66 -13.33 -13.61
C PRO A 107 -3.21 -14.20 -12.46
N TYR A 108 -3.16 -13.65 -11.25
CA TYR A 108 -3.73 -14.26 -10.06
C TYR A 108 -4.66 -13.29 -9.31
N SER A 109 -5.68 -13.84 -8.66
CA SER A 109 -6.67 -13.11 -7.85
C SER A 109 -7.11 -14.00 -6.70
N PHE A 110 -6.84 -13.58 -5.46
CA PHE A 110 -7.14 -14.33 -4.25
C PHE A 110 -8.10 -13.55 -3.37
N VAL A 111 -9.28 -14.11 -3.09
CA VAL A 111 -10.30 -13.47 -2.25
C VAL A 111 -10.12 -13.91 -0.80
N VAL A 112 -10.14 -12.95 0.13
CA VAL A 112 -9.98 -13.17 1.56
C VAL A 112 -11.36 -13.27 2.22
N GLU A 113 -11.65 -14.40 2.87
CA GLU A 113 -12.96 -14.65 3.49
C GLU A 113 -13.01 -14.10 4.93
N LYS A 114 -13.84 -13.08 5.17
CA LYS A 114 -14.15 -12.52 6.50
C LYS A 114 -15.45 -13.12 7.08
N GLN A 115 -15.63 -13.11 8.41
CA GLN A 115 -16.79 -13.72 9.07
C GLN A 115 -18.13 -13.01 8.76
N PRO A 116 -19.28 -13.74 8.72
CA PRO A 116 -20.57 -13.23 8.21
C PRO A 116 -21.30 -12.17 9.08
N SER A 117 -20.89 -11.89 10.33
CA SER A 117 -21.54 -10.92 11.23
C SER A 117 -21.38 -9.46 10.77
N ALA A 118 -20.28 -9.13 10.08
CA ALA A 118 -19.95 -7.77 9.66
C ALA A 118 -20.99 -7.11 8.72
N LYS A 119 -21.70 -7.90 7.90
CA LYS A 119 -22.63 -7.35 6.88
C LYS A 119 -23.82 -6.61 7.48
N GLN A 120 -24.43 -7.12 8.55
CA GLN A 120 -25.60 -6.48 9.18
C GLN A 120 -25.24 -5.22 9.96
N ILE A 121 -24.00 -5.13 10.45
CA ILE A 121 -23.52 -3.99 11.25
C ILE A 121 -23.18 -2.80 10.34
N HIS A 122 -22.56 -3.06 9.19
CA HIS A 122 -22.25 -2.01 8.20
C HIS A 122 -23.49 -1.37 7.58
N GLU A 123 -24.67 -2.01 7.66
CA GLU A 123 -25.93 -1.42 7.22
C GLU A 123 -26.46 -0.32 8.16
N ILE A 124 -25.97 -0.24 9.41
CA ILE A 124 -26.42 0.73 10.43
C ILE A 124 -25.80 2.11 10.17
N LYS A 125 -26.39 2.89 9.25
CA LYS A 125 -25.86 4.19 8.83
C LYS A 125 -25.96 5.30 9.88
N ASP A 126 -27.07 5.37 10.61
CA ASP A 126 -27.34 6.43 11.58
C ASP A 126 -28.24 5.94 12.74
N TYR A 127 -28.45 6.82 13.74
CA TYR A 127 -29.29 6.52 14.90
C TYR A 127 -30.75 6.26 14.55
N SER A 128 -31.25 6.86 13.46
CA SER A 128 -32.63 6.66 13.01
C SER A 128 -32.83 5.27 12.40
N HIS A 129 -31.83 4.75 11.69
CA HIS A 129 -31.85 3.38 11.19
C HIS A 129 -31.81 2.37 12.34
N LEU A 130 -30.95 2.59 13.34
CA LEU A 130 -30.93 1.75 14.54
C LEU A 130 -32.25 1.80 15.32
N GLN A 131 -32.90 2.97 15.38
CA GLN A 131 -34.23 3.11 15.96
C GLN A 131 -35.29 2.30 15.19
N GLN A 132 -35.31 2.36 13.86
CA GLN A 132 -36.24 1.59 13.03
C GLN A 132 -36.04 0.08 13.24
N MET A 133 -34.79 -0.39 13.24
CA MET A 133 -34.47 -1.80 13.54
C MET A 133 -34.95 -2.23 14.93
N ALA A 134 -34.83 -1.35 15.94
CA ALA A 134 -35.34 -1.62 17.28
C ALA A 134 -36.88 -1.61 17.36
N GLU A 135 -37.55 -0.81 16.52
CA GLU A 135 -39.01 -0.78 16.39
C GLU A 135 -39.56 -2.03 15.70
N GLU A 136 -38.85 -2.55 14.68
CA GLU A 136 -39.22 -3.75 13.91
C GLU A 136 -38.94 -5.06 14.65
N ASP A 137 -37.70 -5.29 15.10
CA ASP A 137 -37.29 -6.46 15.89
C ASP A 137 -36.46 -6.05 17.11
N ARG A 138 -37.20 -5.75 18.18
CA ARG A 138 -36.63 -5.38 19.48
C ARG A 138 -35.62 -6.40 20.03
N LYS A 139 -35.84 -7.71 19.84
CA LYS A 139 -34.95 -8.76 20.38
C LYS A 139 -33.73 -8.96 19.47
N GLY A 140 -33.92 -8.92 18.16
CA GLY A 140 -32.83 -8.99 17.19
C GLY A 140 -31.88 -7.80 17.32
N CYS A 141 -32.42 -6.59 17.39
CA CYS A 141 -31.60 -5.37 17.55
C CYS A 141 -30.83 -5.35 18.88
N SER A 142 -31.44 -5.82 19.98
CA SER A 142 -30.73 -5.99 21.26
C SER A 142 -29.57 -6.99 21.18
N ARG A 143 -29.65 -8.03 20.32
CA ARG A 143 -28.52 -8.95 20.11
C ARG A 143 -27.41 -8.30 19.29
N ILE A 144 -27.77 -7.55 18.25
CA ILE A 144 -26.81 -6.80 17.43
C ILE A 144 -26.04 -5.80 18.30
N PHE A 145 -26.73 -5.09 19.20
CA PHE A 145 -26.13 -4.16 20.15
C PHE A 145 -25.09 -4.82 21.09
N ASP A 146 -25.25 -6.12 21.37
CA ASP A 146 -24.33 -6.88 22.22
C ASP A 146 -23.15 -7.50 21.46
N TYR A 147 -23.19 -7.56 20.13
CA TYR A 147 -22.10 -8.11 19.33
C TYR A 147 -20.78 -7.35 19.54
N SER A 148 -19.66 -8.08 19.47
CA SER A 148 -18.33 -7.50 19.69
C SER A 148 -17.93 -6.52 18.60
N ASP A 149 -18.37 -6.76 17.37
CA ASP A 149 -18.16 -5.95 16.17
C ASP A 149 -19.16 -4.79 16.05
N PHE A 150 -20.13 -4.63 16.96
CA PHE A 150 -21.09 -3.51 16.91
C PHE A 150 -20.41 -2.12 16.91
N LEU A 151 -19.24 -2.00 17.53
CA LEU A 151 -18.43 -0.77 17.53
C LEU A 151 -17.93 -0.35 16.14
N GLU A 152 -18.01 -1.24 15.14
CA GLU A 152 -17.69 -0.96 13.74
C GLU A 152 -18.84 -0.24 13.00
N ALA A 153 -20.01 -0.10 13.64
CA ALA A 153 -21.13 0.62 13.05
C ALA A 153 -20.78 2.11 12.83
N PRO A 154 -21.16 2.70 11.68
CA PRO A 154 -20.92 4.12 11.35
C PRO A 154 -21.33 5.15 12.43
N ILE A 155 -22.28 4.81 13.30
CA ILE A 155 -22.73 5.67 14.42
C ILE A 155 -21.63 5.96 15.46
N PHE A 156 -20.55 5.17 15.51
CA PHE A 156 -19.46 5.32 16.47
C PHE A 156 -18.34 6.29 16.02
N GLN A 157 -18.63 7.17 15.07
CA GLN A 157 -17.75 8.29 14.71
C GLN A 157 -17.73 9.41 15.76
N ASP A 158 -18.65 9.42 16.73
CA ASP A 158 -18.65 10.34 17.86
C ASP A 158 -18.10 9.66 19.12
N ILE A 159 -17.16 10.32 19.78
CA ILE A 159 -16.59 9.87 21.06
C ILE A 159 -17.67 9.72 22.14
N THR A 160 -18.70 10.57 22.10
CA THR A 160 -19.80 10.56 23.05
C THR A 160 -20.61 9.28 22.91
N ALA A 161 -20.87 8.83 21.68
CA ALA A 161 -21.60 7.59 21.41
C ALA A 161 -20.82 6.37 21.90
N LEU A 162 -19.53 6.28 21.58
CA LEU A 162 -18.69 5.19 22.03
C LEU A 162 -18.64 5.13 23.55
N ARG A 163 -18.41 6.27 24.21
CA ARG A 163 -18.37 6.31 25.68
C ARG A 163 -19.71 5.96 26.30
N LEU A 164 -20.82 6.48 25.76
CA LEU A 164 -22.15 6.16 26.26
C LEU A 164 -22.45 4.66 26.15
N TYR A 165 -22.08 4.04 25.03
CA TYR A 165 -22.20 2.59 24.85
C TYR A 165 -21.40 1.81 25.90
N GLU A 166 -20.14 2.19 26.17
CA GLU A 166 -19.32 1.58 27.22
C GLU A 166 -19.92 1.73 28.63
N LEU A 167 -20.63 2.83 28.90
CA LEU A 167 -21.30 3.07 30.19
C LEU A 167 -22.59 2.26 30.35
N LEU A 168 -23.30 1.98 29.25
CA LEU A 168 -24.60 1.28 29.27
C LEU A 168 -24.44 -0.23 29.07
N LYS A 169 -23.40 -0.69 28.36
CA LYS A 169 -23.13 -2.12 28.11
C LYS A 169 -22.99 -2.95 29.40
N PRO A 170 -22.48 -2.47 30.54
CA PRO A 170 -22.43 -3.28 31.75
C PRO A 170 -23.80 -3.45 32.45
N CYS A 171 -24.82 -2.66 32.10
CA CYS A 171 -26.13 -2.72 32.74
C CYS A 171 -26.84 -4.06 32.47
N GLY A 172 -27.63 -4.52 33.46
CA GLY A 172 -28.30 -5.82 33.41
C GLY A 172 -29.40 -5.92 32.35
N ASP A 173 -30.23 -4.88 32.19
CA ASP A 173 -31.26 -4.84 31.15
C ASP A 173 -30.70 -4.29 29.83
N ARG A 174 -30.33 -5.21 28.93
CA ARG A 174 -29.78 -4.92 27.60
C ARG A 174 -30.71 -4.12 26.71
N THR A 175 -31.99 -4.40 26.83
CA THR A 175 -32.99 -3.73 26.01
C THR A 175 -33.19 -2.31 26.49
N LEU A 176 -33.19 -2.08 27.80
CA LEU A 176 -33.16 -0.74 28.37
C LEU A 176 -31.87 0.02 28.00
N ALA A 177 -30.71 -0.65 28.02
CA ALA A 177 -29.44 -0.04 27.62
C ALA A 177 -29.48 0.48 26.16
N LEU A 178 -30.02 -0.29 25.23
CA LEU A 178 -30.25 0.14 23.85
C LEU A 178 -31.26 1.31 23.77
N GLU A 179 -32.38 1.22 24.50
CA GLU A 179 -33.39 2.28 24.54
C GLU A 179 -32.82 3.60 25.09
N GLU A 180 -32.01 3.55 26.15
CA GLU A 180 -31.38 4.72 26.77
C GLU A 180 -30.23 5.27 25.94
N PHE A 181 -29.47 4.41 25.24
CA PHE A 181 -28.49 4.83 24.24
C PHE A 181 -29.14 5.69 23.15
N LEU A 182 -30.22 5.19 22.55
CA LEU A 182 -30.98 5.93 21.54
C LEU A 182 -31.67 7.17 22.11
N THR A 183 -32.16 7.10 23.36
CA THR A 183 -32.82 8.23 24.04
C THR A 183 -31.87 9.40 24.24
N TYR A 184 -30.61 9.15 24.59
CA TYR A 184 -29.59 10.20 24.71
C TYR A 184 -29.49 11.04 23.43
N PHE A 185 -29.42 10.37 22.28
CA PHE A 185 -29.38 10.98 20.95
C PHE A 185 -30.74 11.41 20.39
N SER A 186 -31.80 11.46 21.22
CA SER A 186 -33.16 11.87 20.81
C SER A 186 -33.90 10.92 19.86
N HIS A 187 -33.51 9.65 19.76
CA HIS A 187 -34.08 8.65 18.86
C HIS A 187 -34.80 7.51 19.62
N ARG A 188 -35.49 7.84 20.72
CA ARG A 188 -36.16 6.84 21.56
C ARG A 188 -37.18 6.03 20.75
N PRO A 189 -37.08 4.69 20.69
CA PRO A 189 -38.03 3.84 19.98
C PRO A 189 -39.47 4.03 20.50
N LYS A 190 -40.47 4.01 19.60
CA LYS A 190 -41.89 4.12 19.98
C LYS A 190 -42.38 2.94 20.82
N ASN A 191 -41.78 1.77 20.64
CA ASN A 191 -42.06 0.54 21.39
C ASN A 191 -41.25 0.44 22.71
N ALA A 192 -40.50 1.49 23.09
CA ALA A 192 -39.73 1.56 24.33
C ALA A 192 -40.64 1.49 25.56
N LYS A 193 -40.15 0.89 26.65
CA LYS A 193 -40.92 0.83 27.89
C LYS A 193 -41.04 2.24 28.48
N LYS A 194 -42.24 2.60 28.94
CA LYS A 194 -42.42 3.84 29.74
C LYS A 194 -41.85 3.61 31.13
N ARG A 195 -41.08 4.57 31.61
CA ARG A 195 -40.51 4.58 32.97
C ARG A 195 -41.55 5.13 33.94
N GLU A 196 -41.78 4.42 35.04
CA GLU A 196 -42.58 4.92 36.15
C GLU A 196 -41.71 5.84 37.01
N VAL A 197 -42.06 7.12 37.07
CA VAL A 197 -41.35 8.14 37.86
C VAL A 197 -42.04 8.25 39.21
N LEU A 198 -41.28 8.11 40.30
CA LEU A 198 -41.77 8.40 41.64
C LEU A 198 -41.32 9.83 42.01
N PRO A 199 -42.21 10.84 41.92
CA PRO A 199 -41.82 12.22 42.10
C PRO A 199 -41.25 12.43 43.51
N TYR A 200 -40.11 13.11 43.58
CA TYR A 200 -39.55 13.57 44.82
C TYR A 200 -40.48 14.63 45.41
N GLN A 201 -41.35 14.19 46.33
CA GLN A 201 -41.95 15.10 47.27
C GLN A 201 -40.85 15.47 48.25
N ARG A 202 -40.41 16.74 48.24
CA ARG A 202 -39.69 17.31 49.36
C ARG A 202 -40.54 16.96 50.57
N ARG A 203 -40.10 15.98 51.37
CA ARG A 203 -40.66 15.82 52.69
C ARG A 203 -40.37 17.19 53.30
N GLU A 204 -41.38 18.06 53.39
CA GLU A 204 -41.59 18.73 54.66
C GLU A 204 -41.42 17.58 55.63
N GLU A 205 -40.25 17.51 56.28
CA GLU A 205 -40.11 16.66 57.45
C GLU A 205 -41.39 16.93 58.20
N ARG A 206 -42.28 15.93 58.27
CA ARG A 206 -43.45 16.07 59.11
C ARG A 206 -42.84 16.45 60.43
N GLU A 207 -42.96 17.71 60.81
CA GLU A 207 -42.43 18.20 62.07
C GLU A 207 -43.18 17.36 63.09
N GLU A 208 -42.55 16.27 63.52
CA GLU A 208 -43.03 15.52 64.66
C GLU A 208 -42.84 16.48 65.81
N VAL A 209 -43.93 17.21 66.10
CA VAL A 209 -43.98 18.19 67.17
C VAL A 209 -43.57 17.44 68.42
N LEU A 210 -42.49 17.89 69.05
CA LEU A 210 -42.02 17.30 70.28
C LEU A 210 -43.12 17.49 71.34
N HIS A 211 -43.70 16.39 71.79
CA HIS A 211 -44.73 16.41 72.81
C HIS A 211 -44.08 16.43 74.19
N PHE A 212 -44.37 17.48 74.94
CA PHE A 212 -43.96 17.65 76.33
C PHE A 212 -45.21 17.77 77.22
N PRO A 213 -45.11 17.46 78.52
CA PRO A 213 -46.17 17.76 79.48
C PRO A 213 -46.56 19.25 79.42
N GLU A 214 -47.85 19.57 79.54
CA GLU A 214 -48.37 20.95 79.45
C GLU A 214 -47.71 21.88 80.48
N ASP A 215 -47.32 21.35 81.63
CA ASP A 215 -46.75 22.07 82.77
C ASP A 215 -45.21 22.19 82.70
N ALA A 216 -44.56 21.56 81.71
CA ALA A 216 -43.10 21.50 81.65
C ALA A 216 -42.49 22.87 81.33
N SER A 217 -41.58 23.31 82.19
CA SER A 217 -40.77 24.50 82.01
C SER A 217 -39.86 24.38 80.77
N LEU A 218 -39.39 25.52 80.24
CA LEU A 218 -38.45 25.53 79.10
C LEU A 218 -37.17 24.74 79.42
N GLU A 219 -36.68 24.82 80.65
CA GLU A 219 -35.48 24.11 81.10
C GLU A 219 -35.68 22.58 81.08
N GLU A 220 -36.83 22.09 81.54
CA GLU A 220 -37.18 20.66 81.51
C GLU A 220 -37.32 20.14 80.07
N LYS A 221 -37.93 20.93 79.18
CA LYS A 221 -38.07 20.59 77.76
C LYS A 221 -36.71 20.44 77.07
N ILE A 222 -35.82 21.42 77.30
CA ILE A 222 -34.47 21.42 76.74
C ILE A 222 -33.64 20.25 77.29
N THR A 223 -33.69 20.03 78.61
CA THR A 223 -32.93 18.94 79.27
C THR A 223 -33.36 17.58 78.73
N GLU A 224 -34.65 17.37 78.52
CA GLU A 224 -35.17 16.12 77.95
C GLU A 224 -34.72 15.93 76.48
N CYS A 225 -34.71 16.98 75.67
CA CYS A 225 -34.18 16.90 74.30
C CYS A 225 -32.69 16.55 74.27
N ILE A 226 -31.89 17.14 75.16
CA ILE A 226 -30.45 16.85 75.27
C ILE A 226 -30.23 15.39 75.70
N HIS A 227 -30.98 14.89 76.68
CA HIS A 227 -30.88 13.48 77.10
C HIS A 227 -31.25 12.50 75.99
N ARG A 228 -32.22 12.85 75.15
CA ARG A 228 -32.63 12.03 74.00
C ARG A 228 -31.70 12.17 72.79
N GLY A 229 -30.76 13.12 72.81
CA GLY A 229 -29.91 13.45 71.67
C GLY A 229 -30.72 13.98 70.49
N ASP A 230 -31.72 14.82 70.75
CA ASP A 230 -32.64 15.30 69.72
C ASP A 230 -32.07 16.50 68.95
N TRP A 231 -31.89 16.33 67.64
CA TRP A 231 -31.33 17.33 66.72
C TRP A 231 -32.32 17.75 65.63
N ARG A 232 -33.62 17.54 65.85
CA ARG A 232 -34.68 17.97 64.93
C ARG A 232 -34.88 19.49 64.95
N LEU A 233 -35.49 20.04 63.90
CA LEU A 233 -35.88 21.46 63.78
C LEU A 233 -36.70 21.96 65.00
N SER A 234 -37.58 21.12 65.53
CA SER A 234 -38.37 21.43 66.74
C SER A 234 -37.50 21.53 68.00
N ALA A 235 -36.44 20.73 68.11
CA ALA A 235 -35.45 20.85 69.19
C ALA A 235 -34.58 22.10 69.02
N PHE A 236 -34.19 22.44 67.78
CA PHE A 236 -33.45 23.67 67.47
C PHE A 236 -34.18 24.93 67.95
N ALA A 237 -35.49 25.02 67.70
CA ALA A 237 -36.31 26.14 68.17
C ALA A 237 -36.30 26.28 69.70
N LEU A 238 -36.32 25.16 70.44
CA LEU A 238 -36.25 25.15 71.90
C LEU A 238 -34.85 25.54 72.41
N TYR A 239 -33.79 25.01 71.80
CA TYR A 239 -32.42 25.36 72.16
C TYR A 239 -32.15 26.85 71.92
N LYS A 240 -32.60 27.39 70.77
CA LYS A 240 -32.45 28.82 70.44
C LYS A 240 -33.12 29.69 71.50
N LYS A 241 -34.37 29.36 71.85
CA LYS A 241 -35.13 30.08 72.89
C LYS A 241 -34.47 29.98 74.27
N GLY A 242 -33.94 28.81 74.64
CA GLY A 242 -33.22 28.63 75.90
C GLY A 242 -31.96 29.49 75.99
N VAL A 243 -31.25 29.64 74.88
CA VAL A 243 -30.09 30.55 74.80
C VAL A 243 -30.50 32.01 74.92
N GLU A 244 -31.57 32.42 74.24
CA GLU A 244 -32.11 33.80 74.30
C GLU A 244 -32.58 34.17 75.72
N GLU A 245 -33.16 33.22 76.47
CA GLU A 245 -33.61 33.38 77.86
C GLU A 245 -32.48 33.20 78.91
N ASN A 246 -31.23 32.96 78.49
CA ASN A 246 -30.06 32.71 79.35
C ASN A 246 -30.21 31.53 80.33
N VAL A 247 -30.86 30.45 79.88
CA VAL A 247 -31.03 29.21 80.64
C VAL A 247 -29.68 28.52 80.87
N LYS A 248 -29.38 28.13 82.12
CA LYS A 248 -28.07 27.56 82.51
C LYS A 248 -28.07 26.03 82.45
N ILE A 249 -28.20 25.47 81.24
CA ILE A 249 -28.13 24.02 81.01
C ILE A 249 -26.79 23.64 80.38
N THR A 250 -26.18 22.56 80.89
CA THR A 250 -24.92 22.02 80.35
C THR A 250 -25.13 21.48 78.93
N LYS A 251 -24.18 21.77 78.03
CA LYS A 251 -24.20 21.40 76.61
C LYS A 251 -25.29 22.04 75.75
N LEU A 252 -25.89 23.15 76.20
CA LEU A 252 -26.95 23.82 75.46
C LEU A 252 -26.47 24.42 74.12
N TYR A 253 -25.28 25.03 74.10
CA TYR A 253 -24.73 25.65 72.89
C TYR A 253 -24.30 24.64 71.83
N GLU A 254 -23.77 23.50 72.25
CA GLU A 254 -23.36 22.39 71.39
C GLU A 254 -24.59 21.75 70.73
N ASN A 255 -25.63 21.43 71.52
CA ASN A 255 -26.86 20.86 70.98
C ASN A 255 -27.64 21.84 70.09
N LEU A 256 -27.56 23.15 70.35
CA LEU A 256 -28.08 24.17 69.44
C LEU A 256 -27.43 24.07 68.06
N LEU A 257 -26.11 23.92 67.99
CA LEU A 257 -25.38 23.82 66.73
C LEU A 257 -25.57 22.45 66.05
N TYR A 258 -25.65 21.37 66.82
CA TYR A 258 -25.99 20.04 66.26
C TYR A 258 -27.39 19.99 65.64
N ALA A 259 -28.36 20.69 66.23
CA ALA A 259 -29.72 20.77 65.73
C ALA A 259 -29.91 21.84 64.64
N MET A 260 -28.88 22.64 64.34
CA MET A 260 -28.99 23.76 63.41
C MET A 260 -29.35 23.28 62.00
N PRO A 261 -30.40 23.84 61.37
CA PRO A 261 -30.71 23.49 60.00
C PRO A 261 -29.62 23.98 59.04
N MET A 262 -29.30 23.16 58.05
CA MET A 262 -28.37 23.49 56.97
C MET A 262 -28.75 24.81 56.31
N GLY A 263 -27.78 25.72 56.15
CA GLY A 263 -27.95 27.03 55.53
C GLY A 263 -28.59 28.09 56.43
N TYR A 264 -28.68 27.86 57.74
CA TYR A 264 -29.25 28.84 58.68
C TYR A 264 -28.48 30.17 58.68
N ALA A 265 -29.15 31.23 58.18
CA ALA A 265 -28.51 32.51 57.89
C ALA A 265 -28.68 33.57 58.99
N GLU A 266 -29.65 33.43 59.91
CA GLU A 266 -29.87 34.43 60.97
C GLU A 266 -28.73 34.45 61.99
N GLU A 267 -28.43 35.63 62.55
CA GLU A 267 -27.39 35.78 63.58
C GLU A 267 -27.76 34.99 64.85
N LEU A 268 -26.85 34.14 65.33
CA LEU A 268 -26.98 33.52 66.64
C LEU A 268 -26.80 34.53 67.78
N PRO A 269 -27.35 34.27 68.98
CA PRO A 269 -27.09 35.09 70.16
C PRO A 269 -25.59 35.21 70.45
N LYS A 270 -25.10 36.43 70.74
CA LYS A 270 -23.66 36.72 70.89
C LYS A 270 -22.92 35.85 71.90
N GLY A 271 -23.62 35.39 72.95
CA GLY A 271 -23.07 34.48 73.96
C GLY A 271 -22.58 33.14 73.38
N VAL A 272 -23.18 32.67 72.29
CA VAL A 272 -22.78 31.43 71.61
C VAL A 272 -21.39 31.56 70.99
N TYR A 273 -21.11 32.66 70.26
CA TYR A 273 -19.78 32.86 69.68
C TYR A 273 -18.71 33.05 70.76
N LEU A 274 -19.04 33.80 71.82
CA LEU A 274 -18.13 34.00 72.94
C LEU A 274 -17.80 32.68 73.64
N TYR A 275 -18.78 31.81 73.86
CA TYR A 275 -18.55 30.48 74.44
C TYR A 275 -17.51 29.68 73.65
N PHE A 276 -17.72 29.53 72.34
CA PHE A 276 -16.80 28.79 71.48
C PHE A 276 -15.49 29.53 71.21
N SER A 277 -15.40 30.82 71.52
CA SER A 277 -14.14 31.56 71.42
C SER A 277 -13.12 31.12 72.49
N TYR A 278 -13.60 30.70 73.67
CA TYR A 278 -12.72 30.25 74.76
C TYR A 278 -12.36 28.76 74.67
N GLU A 279 -13.02 27.98 73.80
CA GLU A 279 -12.73 26.56 73.60
C GLU A 279 -11.56 26.32 72.66
N TYR A 280 -10.57 25.56 73.11
CA TYR A 280 -9.37 25.23 72.31
C TYR A 280 -9.60 24.14 71.26
N ARG A 281 -10.64 23.31 71.39
CA ARG A 281 -10.93 22.19 70.45
C ARG A 281 -12.43 22.02 70.26
N LEU A 282 -12.91 22.50 69.11
CA LEU A 282 -14.29 22.31 68.67
C LEU A 282 -14.49 20.91 68.09
N GLU A 283 -15.62 20.29 68.42
CA GLU A 283 -16.08 19.03 67.81
C GLU A 283 -16.38 19.23 66.31
N GLU A 284 -16.14 18.22 65.47
CA GLU A 284 -16.24 18.37 64.00
C GLU A 284 -17.64 18.79 63.52
N GLY A 285 -18.70 18.23 64.10
CA GLY A 285 -20.09 18.56 63.73
C GLY A 285 -20.53 19.99 64.09
N ILE A 286 -19.74 20.72 64.88
CA ILE A 286 -20.04 22.08 65.34
C ILE A 286 -19.36 23.12 64.42
N LYS A 287 -18.21 22.78 63.84
CA LYS A 287 -17.36 23.72 63.09
C LYS A 287 -18.08 24.35 61.91
N LEU A 288 -18.64 23.53 61.02
CA LEU A 288 -19.25 24.03 59.78
C LEU A 288 -20.46 24.95 60.04
N PRO A 289 -21.47 24.58 60.86
CA PRO A 289 -22.60 25.46 61.16
C PRO A 289 -22.18 26.78 61.82
N LEU A 290 -21.24 26.73 62.79
CA LEU A 290 -20.74 27.91 63.47
C LEU A 290 -20.00 28.85 62.52
N TYR A 291 -19.04 28.32 61.76
CA TYR A 291 -18.20 29.10 60.86
C TYR A 291 -18.99 29.69 59.70
N TYR A 292 -19.95 28.94 59.14
CA TYR A 292 -20.88 29.45 58.14
C TYR A 292 -21.67 30.64 58.66
N ASN A 293 -22.23 30.53 59.87
CA ASN A 293 -23.03 31.60 60.46
C ASN A 293 -22.20 32.85 60.77
N ILE A 294 -20.95 32.68 61.24
CA ILE A 294 -20.00 33.80 61.43
C ILE A 294 -19.76 34.53 60.10
N LEU A 295 -19.47 33.80 59.03
CA LEU A 295 -19.22 34.38 57.70
C LEU A 295 -20.44 35.06 57.07
N LYS A 296 -21.66 34.66 57.45
CA LYS A 296 -22.90 35.30 56.98
C LYS A 296 -23.20 36.60 57.72
N ASN A 297 -22.96 36.65 59.03
CA ASN A 297 -23.45 37.74 59.90
C ASN A 297 -22.38 38.75 60.32
N PHE A 298 -21.09 38.41 60.26
CA PHE A 298 -20.00 39.28 60.70
C PHE A 298 -19.09 39.72 59.55
N GLN A 299 -18.62 40.96 59.62
CA GLN A 299 -17.61 41.51 58.71
C GLN A 299 -16.20 41.15 59.19
N GLU A 300 -15.24 41.15 58.26
CA GLU A 300 -13.83 40.75 58.47
C GLU A 300 -13.12 41.58 59.56
N GLY A 301 -13.55 42.82 59.81
CA GLY A 301 -12.99 43.70 60.85
C GLY A 301 -13.59 43.55 62.25
N SER A 302 -14.54 42.63 62.45
CA SER A 302 -15.18 42.44 63.77
C SER A 302 -14.28 41.64 64.73
N GLU A 303 -14.42 41.89 66.04
CA GLU A 303 -13.68 41.16 67.08
C GLU A 303 -13.97 39.65 67.02
N ILE A 304 -15.24 39.28 66.82
CA ILE A 304 -15.67 37.89 66.70
C ILE A 304 -15.01 37.23 65.48
N PHE A 305 -15.06 37.86 64.31
CA PHE A 305 -14.41 37.31 63.12
C PHE A 305 -12.90 37.12 63.33
N SER A 306 -12.23 38.13 63.88
CA SER A 306 -10.77 38.12 64.08
C SER A 306 -10.30 36.94 64.94
N HIS A 307 -11.08 36.57 65.95
CA HIS A 307 -10.78 35.44 66.83
C HIS A 307 -10.89 34.08 66.11
N PHE A 308 -11.89 33.94 65.24
CA PHE A 308 -12.14 32.69 64.51
C PHE A 308 -11.45 32.62 63.14
N ALA A 309 -10.87 33.70 62.64
CA ALA A 309 -10.35 33.81 61.27
C ALA A 309 -9.38 32.65 60.91
N ARG A 310 -8.36 32.42 61.73
CA ARG A 310 -7.38 31.35 61.49
C ARG A 310 -7.97 29.93 61.65
N PRO A 311 -8.70 29.60 62.74
CA PRO A 311 -9.40 28.33 62.85
C PRO A 311 -10.37 28.03 61.68
N MET A 312 -11.12 29.04 61.23
CA MET A 312 -12.03 28.90 60.08
C MET A 312 -11.25 28.60 58.79
N GLN A 313 -10.14 29.31 58.58
CA GLN A 313 -9.29 29.12 57.40
C GLN A 313 -8.59 27.76 57.39
N ASP A 314 -8.00 27.33 58.53
CA ASP A 314 -7.37 26.01 58.66
C ASP A 314 -8.40 24.89 58.43
N TYR A 315 -9.63 25.06 58.96
CA TYR A 315 -10.73 24.13 58.72
C TYR A 315 -11.13 24.09 57.24
N ALA A 316 -11.30 25.24 56.60
CA ALA A 316 -11.61 25.32 55.17
C ALA A 316 -10.53 24.64 54.31
N ILE A 317 -9.25 24.88 54.57
CA ILE A 317 -8.14 24.21 53.88
C ILE A 317 -8.20 22.70 54.10
N SER A 318 -8.47 22.24 55.33
CA SER A 318 -8.56 20.81 55.62
C SER A 318 -9.69 20.11 54.86
N CYS A 319 -10.88 20.72 54.81
CA CYS A 319 -12.03 20.20 54.07
C CYS A 319 -11.79 20.22 52.56
N LEU A 320 -11.13 21.27 52.05
CA LEU A 320 -10.73 21.36 50.65
C LEU A 320 -9.79 20.23 50.26
N LEU A 321 -8.75 19.97 51.07
CA LEU A 321 -7.79 18.90 50.80
C LEU A 321 -8.41 17.50 50.92
N GLN A 322 -9.53 17.37 51.63
CA GLN A 322 -10.36 16.16 51.67
C GLN A 322 -11.33 16.05 50.47
N GLY A 323 -11.51 17.13 49.70
CA GLY A 323 -12.39 17.18 48.54
C GLY A 323 -13.87 17.36 48.88
N GLU A 324 -14.18 17.84 50.09
CA GLU A 324 -15.56 18.03 50.55
C GLU A 324 -16.17 19.31 49.99
N ILE A 325 -17.44 19.25 49.57
CA ILE A 325 -18.17 20.38 49.02
C ILE A 325 -19.68 20.27 49.25
N ASN A 326 -20.25 21.33 49.80
CA ASN A 326 -21.69 21.58 49.94
C ASN A 326 -21.94 23.11 49.86
N GLU A 327 -23.18 23.54 50.02
CA GLU A 327 -23.54 24.97 49.94
C GLU A 327 -22.83 25.84 51.01
N GLU A 328 -22.62 25.31 52.21
CA GLU A 328 -21.98 26.05 53.31
C GLU A 328 -20.47 26.14 53.13
N LEU A 329 -19.83 25.02 52.78
CA LEU A 329 -18.40 24.94 52.48
C LEU A 329 -18.02 25.79 51.26
N ALA A 330 -18.90 25.88 50.26
CA ALA A 330 -18.68 26.76 49.11
C ALA A 330 -18.47 28.22 49.53
N LEU A 331 -19.26 28.70 50.51
CA LEU A 331 -19.11 30.04 51.07
C LEU A 331 -17.81 30.20 51.89
N LEU A 332 -17.45 29.17 52.66
CA LEU A 332 -16.18 29.18 53.41
C LEU A 332 -15.00 29.30 52.44
N TYR A 333 -14.98 28.47 51.38
CA TYR A 333 -13.92 28.49 50.39
C TYR A 333 -13.85 29.83 49.66
N SER A 334 -14.98 30.38 49.23
CA SER A 334 -15.01 31.65 48.47
C SER A 334 -14.52 32.84 49.30
N LYS A 335 -14.78 32.85 50.62
CA LYS A 335 -14.40 33.97 51.49
C LYS A 335 -13.01 33.83 52.13
N LEU A 336 -12.55 32.61 52.42
CA LEU A 336 -11.36 32.39 53.24
C LEU A 336 -10.12 31.97 52.46
N ILE A 337 -10.29 31.48 51.23
CA ILE A 337 -9.18 31.00 50.40
C ILE A 337 -8.80 32.07 49.41
N LEU A 338 -7.62 32.66 49.61
CA LEU A 338 -7.09 33.71 48.76
C LEU A 338 -6.12 33.13 47.70
N PRO A 339 -5.99 33.76 46.52
CA PRO A 339 -5.07 33.28 45.48
C PRO A 339 -3.62 33.11 45.93
N GLU A 340 -3.14 33.95 46.85
CA GLU A 340 -1.75 33.87 47.36
C GLU A 340 -1.48 32.64 48.22
N MET A 341 -2.53 32.02 48.76
CA MET A 341 -2.43 30.83 49.61
C MET A 341 -2.38 29.53 48.81
N ILE A 342 -2.67 29.57 47.51
CA ILE A 342 -2.73 28.37 46.67
C ILE A 342 -1.30 27.88 46.43
N ASP A 343 -1.01 26.70 47.00
CA ASP A 343 0.20 25.93 46.73
C ASP A 343 -0.07 24.81 45.69
N GLU A 344 0.97 24.05 45.34
CA GLU A 344 0.85 22.94 44.37
C GLU A 344 -0.15 21.87 44.81
N ARG A 345 -0.27 21.62 46.12
CA ARG A 345 -1.17 20.61 46.67
C ARG A 345 -2.63 21.07 46.55
N MET A 346 -2.92 22.31 46.91
CA MET A 346 -4.25 22.90 46.76
C MET A 346 -4.64 22.99 45.28
N ALA A 347 -3.71 23.29 44.38
CA ALA A 347 -3.96 23.34 42.95
C ALA A 347 -4.39 21.99 42.32
N GLU A 348 -4.12 20.86 42.97
CA GLU A 348 -4.58 19.53 42.53
C GLU A 348 -6.08 19.29 42.83
N PHE A 349 -6.56 19.75 43.99
CA PHE A 349 -7.92 19.48 44.48
C PHE A 349 -8.91 20.60 44.14
N LEU A 350 -8.48 21.85 44.24
CA LEU A 350 -9.34 23.02 44.09
C LEU A 350 -10.09 23.07 42.74
N PRO A 351 -9.49 22.70 41.59
CA PRO A 351 -10.22 22.70 40.32
C PRO A 351 -11.44 21.76 40.27
N LYS A 352 -11.42 20.66 41.03
CA LYS A 352 -12.57 19.74 41.13
C LYS A 352 -13.70 20.38 41.93
N ILE A 353 -13.37 21.21 42.92
CA ILE A 353 -14.33 21.90 43.80
C ILE A 353 -14.92 23.13 43.10
N LEU A 354 -14.09 23.96 42.45
CA LEU A 354 -14.47 25.21 41.79
C LEU A 354 -15.58 25.06 40.75
N ASN A 355 -15.75 23.87 40.17
CA ASN A 355 -16.77 23.59 39.15
C ASN A 355 -17.80 22.57 39.64
N SER A 356 -18.14 22.61 40.93
CA SER A 356 -19.14 21.74 41.54
C SER A 356 -20.56 22.27 41.37
N TYR A 357 -21.49 21.35 41.14
CA TYR A 357 -22.92 21.62 40.99
C TYR A 357 -23.71 20.80 42.01
N LEU A 358 -24.72 21.43 42.60
CA LEU A 358 -25.79 20.75 43.29
C LEU A 358 -26.82 20.28 42.27
N VAL A 359 -27.10 18.98 42.26
CA VAL A 359 -28.10 18.36 41.39
C VAL A 359 -29.28 17.91 42.24
N GLU A 360 -30.45 18.46 41.95
CA GLU A 360 -31.73 18.09 42.54
C GLU A 360 -32.44 17.11 41.59
N VAL A 361 -32.62 15.87 42.03
CA VAL A 361 -33.22 14.78 41.23
C VAL A 361 -34.68 14.62 41.64
N GLU A 362 -35.59 14.74 40.67
CA GLU A 362 -37.04 14.67 40.95
C GLU A 362 -37.57 13.24 41.06
N ASP A 363 -36.72 12.21 41.01
CA ASP A 363 -37.13 10.80 41.00
C ASP A 363 -36.49 10.01 42.14
N GLN A 364 -37.33 9.46 43.02
CA GLN A 364 -36.89 8.71 44.20
C GLN A 364 -36.26 7.35 43.88
N ASN A 365 -36.46 6.82 42.67
CA ASN A 365 -35.85 5.54 42.26
C ASN A 365 -34.36 5.66 41.93
N ILE A 366 -33.83 6.88 41.82
CA ILE A 366 -32.42 7.12 41.53
C ILE A 366 -31.62 7.15 42.83
N GLU A 367 -30.65 6.24 42.94
CA GLU A 367 -29.76 6.17 44.09
C GLU A 367 -28.41 6.84 43.84
N ARG A 368 -27.96 6.90 42.57
CA ARG A 368 -26.63 7.40 42.23
C ARG A 368 -26.62 8.21 40.93
N LEU A 369 -25.76 9.23 40.90
CA LEU A 369 -25.38 9.94 39.67
C LEU A 369 -24.05 9.40 39.17
N VAL A 370 -23.98 9.04 37.90
CA VAL A 370 -22.74 8.60 37.23
C VAL A 370 -22.28 9.70 36.30
N LEU A 371 -21.06 10.19 36.51
CA LEU A 371 -20.48 11.30 35.77
C LEU A 371 -19.18 10.86 35.10
N THR A 372 -19.02 11.19 33.82
CA THR A 372 -17.78 10.98 33.09
C THR A 372 -17.65 12.00 31.96
N HIS A 373 -16.49 12.09 31.35
CA HIS A 373 -16.27 12.88 30.14
C HIS A 373 -16.02 11.91 28.97
N PRO A 374 -16.50 12.17 27.74
CA PRO A 374 -16.28 11.27 26.60
C PRO A 374 -14.82 10.86 26.37
N ALA A 375 -13.90 11.79 26.64
CA ALA A 375 -12.45 11.56 26.53
C ALA A 375 -11.87 10.65 27.62
N LEU A 376 -12.55 10.42 28.74
CA LEU A 376 -12.00 9.74 29.92
C LEU A 376 -12.56 8.32 30.10
N ARG A 377 -11.68 7.39 30.47
CA ARG A 377 -12.02 5.97 30.71
C ARG A 377 -12.72 5.76 32.06
N ARG A 378 -12.39 6.57 33.06
CA ARG A 378 -12.96 6.47 34.41
C ARG A 378 -14.34 7.13 34.48
N GLU A 379 -15.21 6.55 35.28
CA GLU A 379 -16.47 7.15 35.70
C GLU A 379 -16.44 7.42 37.21
N CYS A 380 -17.11 8.49 37.62
CA CYS A 380 -17.30 8.83 39.02
C CYS A 380 -18.76 8.58 39.38
N SER A 381 -19.02 7.98 40.54
CA SER A 381 -20.38 7.65 40.97
C SER A 381 -20.67 8.27 42.34
N PHE A 382 -21.69 9.13 42.40
CA PHE A 382 -22.02 9.92 43.57
C PHE A 382 -23.40 9.50 44.12
N PRO A 383 -23.54 9.22 45.42
CA PRO A 383 -24.83 8.85 46.00
C PRO A 383 -25.78 10.06 46.06
N VAL A 384 -27.06 9.82 45.76
CA VAL A 384 -28.15 10.79 45.94
C VAL A 384 -28.72 10.62 47.34
N LYS A 385 -28.68 11.69 48.15
CA LYS A 385 -29.22 11.70 49.52
C LYS A 385 -30.35 12.71 49.61
N GLY A 386 -31.56 12.24 49.94
CA GLY A 386 -32.74 13.11 50.05
C GLY A 386 -33.05 13.89 48.76
N GLY A 387 -32.83 13.30 47.59
CA GLY A 387 -33.02 13.96 46.29
C GLY A 387 -31.89 14.90 45.86
N PHE A 388 -30.86 15.10 46.68
CA PHE A 388 -29.74 16.00 46.39
C PHE A 388 -28.42 15.24 46.19
N CYS A 389 -27.58 15.75 45.30
CA CYS A 389 -26.25 15.22 45.06
C CYS A 389 -25.30 16.33 44.58
N THR A 390 -24.13 16.48 45.23
CA THR A 390 -23.09 17.39 44.75
C THR A 390 -22.14 16.66 43.82
N VAL A 391 -21.92 17.19 42.62
CA VAL A 391 -21.05 16.57 41.61
C VAL A 391 -20.08 17.59 41.00
N PRO A 392 -18.78 17.25 40.85
CA PRO A 392 -17.79 18.11 40.23
C PRO A 392 -17.87 17.98 38.70
N MET A 393 -18.18 19.07 37.98
CA MET A 393 -18.20 19.12 36.51
C MET A 393 -17.13 20.05 35.93
N PRO A 394 -15.82 19.74 36.08
CA PRO A 394 -14.74 20.63 35.69
C PRO A 394 -14.45 20.71 34.18
N LEU A 395 -15.11 19.89 33.37
CA LEU A 395 -14.95 19.85 31.92
C LEU A 395 -16.27 20.22 31.22
N PRO A 396 -16.22 20.83 30.03
CA PRO A 396 -17.42 20.99 29.21
C PRO A 396 -17.94 19.63 28.75
N ASN A 397 -19.22 19.55 28.36
CA ASN A 397 -19.82 18.38 27.69
C ASN A 397 -19.68 17.03 28.45
N MET A 398 -19.66 17.06 29.78
CA MET A 398 -19.66 15.83 30.58
C MET A 398 -20.99 15.07 30.44
N ILE A 399 -20.89 13.74 30.39
CA ILE A 399 -22.02 12.82 30.37
C ILE A 399 -22.48 12.60 31.82
N LEU A 400 -23.75 12.93 32.09
CA LEU A 400 -24.41 12.66 33.36
C LEU A 400 -25.49 11.59 33.15
N LEU A 401 -25.35 10.45 33.82
CA LEU A 401 -26.35 9.37 33.85
C LEU A 401 -26.91 9.19 35.27
N PHE A 402 -28.13 8.67 35.35
CA PHE A 402 -28.84 8.43 36.60
C PHE A 402 -28.96 6.92 36.79
N GLN A 403 -28.58 6.39 37.95
CA GLN A 403 -28.56 4.96 38.22
C GLN A 403 -29.54 4.59 39.33
N ASP A 404 -30.36 3.56 39.09
CA ASP A 404 -31.27 2.99 40.09
C ASP A 404 -30.59 1.90 40.95
N ALA A 405 -31.33 1.39 41.94
CA ALA A 405 -30.89 0.33 42.85
C ALA A 405 -30.53 -1.00 42.15
N LEU A 406 -31.10 -1.25 40.96
CA LEU A 406 -30.84 -2.45 40.15
C LEU A 406 -29.61 -2.28 39.23
N GLY A 407 -29.01 -1.09 39.21
CA GLY A 407 -27.86 -0.76 38.38
C GLY A 407 -28.21 -0.38 36.95
N ASN A 408 -29.50 -0.17 36.63
CA ASN A 408 -29.88 0.37 35.33
C ASN A 408 -29.56 1.86 35.29
N ARG A 409 -29.08 2.32 34.13
CA ARG A 409 -28.69 3.71 33.90
C ARG A 409 -29.65 4.37 32.93
N TYR A 410 -29.98 5.62 33.22
CA TYR A 410 -30.91 6.44 32.46
C TYR A 410 -30.22 7.70 31.98
N SER A 411 -30.46 8.06 30.72
CA SER A 411 -29.89 9.23 30.04
C SER A 411 -30.68 10.52 30.31
N ARG A 412 -31.99 10.40 30.55
CA ARG A 412 -32.90 11.54 30.73
C ARG A 412 -33.81 11.33 31.95
N VAL A 413 -33.47 12.00 33.05
CA VAL A 413 -34.30 12.10 34.25
C VAL A 413 -34.54 13.59 34.53
N PRO A 414 -35.76 14.02 34.91
CA PRO A 414 -36.01 15.40 35.32
C PRO A 414 -35.14 15.79 36.52
N HIS A 415 -34.37 16.87 36.38
CA HIS A 415 -33.46 17.36 37.42
C HIS A 415 -33.15 18.84 37.25
N ARG A 416 -32.76 19.49 38.35
CA ARG A 416 -32.25 20.86 38.38
C ARG A 416 -30.76 20.86 38.73
N LYS A 417 -29.98 21.71 38.07
CA LYS A 417 -28.56 21.94 38.40
C LYS A 417 -28.35 23.36 38.88
N THR A 418 -27.71 23.53 40.03
CA THR A 418 -27.33 24.83 40.59
C THR A 418 -25.81 24.84 40.81
N ARG A 419 -25.11 25.84 40.28
CA ARG A 419 -23.65 25.95 40.45
C ARG A 419 -23.34 26.42 41.87
N LEU A 420 -22.42 25.74 42.56
CA LEU A 420 -22.07 26.03 43.96
C LEU A 420 -20.94 27.05 44.09
N MET A 421 -19.96 27.01 43.18
CA MET A 421 -18.76 27.84 43.26
C MET A 421 -18.38 28.34 41.86
N GLU A 422 -17.90 29.58 41.79
CA GLU A 422 -17.35 30.19 40.57
C GLU A 422 -16.34 31.28 40.97
N GLU A 423 -15.06 30.93 41.02
CA GLU A 423 -13.99 31.86 41.41
C GLU A 423 -12.86 31.83 40.38
N THR A 424 -12.94 32.73 39.40
CA THR A 424 -12.04 32.76 38.23
C THR A 424 -10.58 33.03 38.60
N GLU A 425 -10.34 33.83 39.65
CA GLU A 425 -8.98 34.18 40.07
C GLU A 425 -8.25 33.01 40.74
N LEU A 426 -8.98 32.20 41.53
CA LEU A 426 -8.45 30.97 42.11
C LEU A 426 -8.11 29.96 41.01
N GLU A 427 -8.97 29.83 39.99
CA GLU A 427 -8.75 28.92 38.87
C GLU A 427 -7.51 29.30 38.04
N LYS A 428 -7.32 30.60 37.73
CA LYS A 428 -6.12 31.11 37.02
C LYS A 428 -4.83 30.80 37.78
N LYS A 429 -4.85 30.97 39.10
CA LYS A 429 -3.69 30.67 39.94
C LYS A 429 -3.37 29.17 39.94
N CYS A 430 -4.39 28.30 40.07
CA CYS A 430 -4.19 26.85 39.96
C CYS A 430 -3.57 26.46 38.60
N GLN A 431 -4.04 27.07 37.52
CA GLN A 431 -3.51 26.81 36.18
C GLN A 431 -2.02 27.17 36.07
N SER A 432 -1.60 28.31 36.65
CA SER A 432 -0.20 28.75 36.62
C SER A 432 0.78 27.81 37.33
N LEU A 433 0.28 27.01 38.29
CA LEU A 433 1.09 26.07 39.09
C LEU A 433 1.09 24.64 38.52
N SER A 434 0.08 24.29 37.70
CA SER A 434 -0.17 22.89 37.30
C SER A 434 -0.58 22.75 35.84
N GLU A 435 -0.02 23.58 34.96
CA GLU A 435 -0.44 23.71 33.55
C GLU A 435 -0.42 22.37 32.78
N ASP A 436 0.59 21.52 33.02
CA ASP A 436 0.80 20.27 32.29
C ASP A 436 0.35 19.02 33.08
N LYS A 437 -0.48 19.18 34.12
CA LYS A 437 -0.93 18.07 34.98
C LYS A 437 -2.43 18.07 35.22
N GLY A 438 -2.96 16.89 35.56
CA GLY A 438 -4.33 16.70 36.02
C GLY A 438 -5.38 17.29 35.07
N ILE A 439 -6.29 18.11 35.62
CA ILE A 439 -7.41 18.68 34.87
C ILE A 439 -6.98 19.68 33.78
N PHE A 440 -5.88 20.41 33.99
CA PHE A 440 -5.42 21.43 33.06
C PHE A 440 -4.81 20.79 31.81
N LEU A 441 -4.05 19.69 31.97
CA LEU A 441 -3.62 18.85 30.85
C LEU A 441 -4.82 18.39 30.01
N ILE A 442 -5.88 17.89 30.65
CA ILE A 442 -7.09 17.44 29.96
C ILE A 442 -7.76 18.59 29.19
N ARG A 443 -7.94 19.75 29.82
CA ARG A 443 -8.55 20.94 29.18
C ARG A 443 -7.72 21.45 28.00
N LYS A 444 -6.40 21.54 28.16
CA LYS A 444 -5.49 21.99 27.10
C LYS A 444 -5.49 21.00 25.94
N THR A 445 -5.47 19.69 26.22
CA THR A 445 -5.61 18.63 25.22
C THR A 445 -6.94 18.75 24.46
N LEU A 446 -8.07 18.93 25.16
CA LEU A 446 -9.37 19.13 24.51
C LEU A 446 -9.39 20.37 23.62
N SER A 447 -8.83 21.50 24.08
CA SER A 447 -8.72 22.71 23.28
C SER A 447 -7.83 22.53 22.05
N LEU A 448 -6.74 21.76 22.14
CA LEU A 448 -5.86 21.48 21.01
C LEU A 448 -6.49 20.50 20.03
N VAL A 449 -7.36 19.60 20.49
CA VAL A 449 -8.14 18.74 19.60
C VAL A 449 -9.08 19.55 18.70
N GLU A 450 -9.61 20.67 19.20
CA GLU A 450 -10.46 21.57 18.42
C GLU A 450 -9.66 22.54 17.53
N LYS A 451 -8.55 23.09 18.05
CA LYS A 451 -7.76 24.13 17.35
C LYS A 451 -6.69 23.59 16.41
N GLY A 452 -6.21 22.37 16.66
CA GLY A 452 -5.03 21.78 16.03
C GLY A 452 -3.71 22.20 16.70
N ILE A 453 -2.64 21.46 16.36
CA ILE A 453 -1.27 21.69 16.82
C ILE A 453 -0.64 22.79 15.96
N SER A 454 -0.08 23.82 16.61
CA SER A 454 0.52 24.97 15.91
C SER A 454 2.04 25.00 16.00
N ASP A 455 2.63 24.59 17.12
CA ASP A 455 4.07 24.65 17.38
C ASP A 455 4.62 23.35 18.00
N SER A 456 5.93 23.32 18.30
CA SER A 456 6.58 22.17 18.91
C SER A 456 6.16 21.93 20.37
N LYS A 457 5.75 22.97 21.10
CA LYS A 457 5.30 22.84 22.49
C LYS A 457 3.93 22.16 22.56
N ASP A 458 3.03 22.50 21.63
CA ASP A 458 1.76 21.82 21.45
C ASP A 458 1.99 20.33 21.11
N LEU A 459 2.98 20.03 20.25
CA LEU A 459 3.34 18.65 19.91
C LEU A 459 3.79 17.86 21.14
N GLU A 460 4.78 18.37 21.89
CA GLU A 460 5.28 17.72 23.12
C GLU A 460 4.17 17.46 24.14
N LEU A 461 3.22 18.40 24.30
CA LEU A 461 2.08 18.21 25.18
C LEU A 461 1.14 17.12 24.67
N MET A 462 0.87 17.09 23.37
CA MET A 462 -0.01 16.08 22.75
C MET A 462 0.62 14.67 22.80
N GLU A 463 1.93 14.53 22.68
CA GLU A 463 2.66 13.27 22.88
C GLU A 463 2.55 12.77 24.33
N LYS A 464 2.71 13.68 25.31
CA LYS A 464 2.47 13.38 26.73
C LYS A 464 1.01 12.99 26.97
N ALA A 465 0.07 13.72 26.38
CA ALA A 465 -1.36 13.45 26.47
C ALA A 465 -1.72 12.09 25.86
N PHE A 466 -1.10 11.70 24.74
CA PHE A 466 -1.29 10.36 24.16
C PHE A 466 -0.89 9.25 25.12
N SER A 467 0.08 9.48 26.00
CA SER A 467 0.53 8.50 27.01
C SER A 467 -0.28 8.54 28.31
N TYR A 468 -1.26 9.44 28.43
CA TYR A 468 -2.08 9.58 29.63
C TYR A 468 -3.11 8.45 29.76
N GLU A 469 -2.95 7.58 30.75
CA GLU A 469 -3.70 6.33 30.91
C GLU A 469 -5.22 6.51 31.10
N ASP A 470 -5.64 7.66 31.63
CA ASP A 470 -7.05 7.93 31.91
C ASP A 470 -7.84 8.30 30.65
N PHE A 471 -7.19 8.56 29.50
CA PHE A 471 -7.90 8.79 28.25
C PHE A 471 -8.43 7.50 27.62
N THR A 472 -9.59 7.59 26.98
CA THR A 472 -10.14 6.47 26.19
C THR A 472 -9.26 6.21 24.97
N LEU A 473 -9.24 4.95 24.49
CA LEU A 473 -8.49 4.59 23.29
C LEU A 473 -8.89 5.44 22.09
N TYR A 474 -10.20 5.65 21.90
CA TYR A 474 -10.73 6.48 20.83
C TYR A 474 -10.20 7.93 20.91
N PHE A 475 -10.15 8.54 22.10
CA PHE A 475 -9.59 9.88 22.26
C PHE A 475 -8.09 9.91 21.96
N ARG A 476 -7.35 8.90 22.40
CA ARG A 476 -5.92 8.74 22.08
C ARG A 476 -5.70 8.64 20.57
N MET A 477 -6.58 7.96 19.83
CA MET A 477 -6.49 7.91 18.36
C MET A 477 -6.76 9.28 17.71
N LYS A 478 -7.68 10.09 18.26
CA LYS A 478 -7.84 11.49 17.82
C LYS A 478 -6.59 12.35 18.08
N ILE A 479 -5.95 12.16 19.23
CA ILE A 479 -4.66 12.82 19.54
C ILE A 479 -3.59 12.39 18.53
N LEU A 480 -3.46 11.08 18.28
CA LEU A 480 -2.51 10.53 17.31
C LEU A 480 -2.72 11.11 15.92
N HIS A 481 -3.96 11.19 15.44
CA HIS A 481 -4.27 11.78 14.14
C HIS A 481 -3.78 13.23 14.00
N LEU A 482 -3.88 14.03 15.06
CA LEU A 482 -3.38 15.41 15.06
C LEU A 482 -1.85 15.49 15.08
N ILE A 483 -1.20 14.62 15.88
CA ILE A 483 0.25 14.47 15.90
C ILE A 483 0.74 14.12 14.49
N LEU A 484 0.17 13.09 13.86
CA LEU A 484 0.53 12.67 12.50
C LEU A 484 0.27 13.77 11.48
N SER A 485 -0.88 14.45 11.56
CA SER A 485 -1.19 15.59 10.68
C SER A 485 -0.16 16.72 10.80
N TYR A 486 0.35 16.98 12.00
CA TYR A 486 1.43 17.95 12.21
C TYR A 486 2.73 17.47 11.55
N HIS A 487 3.10 16.20 11.70
CA HIS A 487 4.28 15.65 11.03
C HIS A 487 4.18 15.66 9.50
N LYS A 488 2.99 15.56 8.92
CA LYS A 488 2.77 15.62 7.46
C LYS A 488 2.81 17.04 6.87
N LYS A 489 2.49 18.10 7.63
CA LYS A 489 2.33 19.47 7.11
C LYS A 489 3.64 20.20 6.76
N ALA A 490 4.78 19.74 7.25
CA ALA A 490 6.04 20.46 7.14
C ALA A 490 6.96 19.84 6.08
N GLU A 491 6.60 19.99 4.80
CA GLU A 491 7.56 19.73 3.71
C GLU A 491 8.72 20.75 3.82
N GLY A 492 9.96 20.26 3.93
CA GLY A 492 11.18 21.08 3.80
C GLY A 492 11.68 21.80 5.06
N VAL A 493 11.17 21.49 6.26
CA VAL A 493 11.76 21.93 7.53
C VAL A 493 12.57 20.78 8.13
N GLU A 494 13.90 20.93 8.23
CA GLU A 494 14.75 20.00 8.96
C GLU A 494 14.24 19.89 10.40
N PHE A 495 13.71 18.71 10.75
CA PHE A 495 13.30 18.38 12.11
C PHE A 495 14.46 17.64 12.80
N PRO A 496 14.83 17.99 14.04
CA PRO A 496 15.80 17.21 14.80
C PRO A 496 15.32 15.77 14.94
N LYS A 497 16.22 14.78 14.73
CA LYS A 497 15.89 13.34 14.89
C LYS A 497 15.32 13.01 16.28
N GLU A 498 15.67 13.81 17.29
CA GLU A 498 15.16 13.75 18.67
C GLU A 498 13.62 13.86 18.75
N ASN A 499 12.96 14.46 17.75
CA ASN A 499 11.50 14.61 17.69
C ASN A 499 10.77 13.45 16.97
N LEU A 500 11.43 12.31 16.74
CA LEU A 500 10.81 11.10 16.15
C LEU A 500 10.63 9.96 17.16
N GLU A 501 11.13 10.11 18.39
CA GLU A 501 11.06 9.07 19.43
C GLU A 501 9.63 8.58 19.66
N PHE A 502 8.65 9.49 19.67
CA PHE A 502 7.24 9.14 19.79
C PHE A 502 6.80 8.19 18.67
N LEU A 503 7.12 8.48 17.40
CA LEU A 503 6.73 7.66 16.26
C LEU A 503 7.38 6.27 16.29
N HIS A 504 8.61 6.17 16.79
CA HIS A 504 9.30 4.90 16.97
C HIS A 504 8.75 4.07 18.13
N ALA A 505 8.27 4.72 19.19
CA ALA A 505 7.69 4.07 20.36
C ALA A 505 6.24 3.58 20.14
N LEU A 506 5.57 4.01 19.06
CA LEU A 506 4.22 3.56 18.74
C LEU A 506 4.18 2.04 18.48
N SER A 507 3.16 1.39 19.02
CA SER A 507 2.88 -0.02 18.71
C SER A 507 2.26 -0.14 17.31
N PHE A 508 3.12 -0.11 16.28
CA PHE A 508 2.68 -0.12 14.89
C PHE A 508 1.78 -1.32 14.56
N ALA A 509 2.03 -2.49 15.15
CA ALA A 509 1.24 -3.70 14.95
C ALA A 509 -0.24 -3.54 15.38
N ALA A 510 -0.50 -2.77 16.45
CA ALA A 510 -1.83 -2.59 17.02
C ALA A 510 -2.71 -1.58 16.26
N LEU A 511 -2.12 -0.81 15.34
CA LEU A 511 -2.83 0.21 14.56
C LEU A 511 -3.63 -0.42 13.40
N LYS A 512 -4.72 0.24 13.02
CA LYS A 512 -5.50 -0.07 11.81
C LYS A 512 -4.74 0.35 10.55
N LYS A 513 -5.19 -0.12 9.38
CA LYS A 513 -4.52 0.16 8.09
C LYS A 513 -4.35 1.66 7.85
N GLU A 514 -5.42 2.44 7.96
CA GLU A 514 -5.41 3.89 7.72
C GLU A 514 -4.41 4.62 8.65
N GLU A 515 -4.38 4.23 9.92
CA GLU A 515 -3.46 4.78 10.93
C GLU A 515 -2.00 4.42 10.62
N LYS A 516 -1.74 3.18 10.15
CA LYS A 516 -0.40 2.75 9.70
C LYS A 516 0.08 3.55 8.49
N GLU A 517 -0.80 3.79 7.52
CA GLU A 517 -0.49 4.61 6.34
C GLU A 517 -0.22 6.07 6.74
N ASP A 518 -0.95 6.60 7.73
CA ASP A 518 -0.69 7.92 8.29
C ASP A 518 0.67 8.03 8.97
N VAL A 519 1.06 7.02 9.76
CA VAL A 519 2.39 6.94 10.39
C VAL A 519 3.48 6.83 9.32
N LEU A 520 3.29 6.00 8.29
CA LEU A 520 4.24 5.88 7.18
C LEU A 520 4.46 7.22 6.48
N SER A 521 3.39 7.91 6.12
CA SER A 521 3.50 9.25 5.52
C SER A 521 4.25 10.22 6.43
N ALA A 522 3.97 10.20 7.73
CA ALA A 522 4.67 11.05 8.69
C ALA A 522 6.18 10.74 8.74
N LEU A 523 6.59 9.48 8.76
CA LEU A 523 8.01 9.08 8.73
C LEU A 523 8.69 9.53 7.42
N ILE A 524 8.03 9.31 6.28
CA ILE A 524 8.54 9.68 4.95
C ILE A 524 8.76 11.20 4.85
N TYR A 525 7.78 12.01 5.23
CA TYR A 525 7.91 13.47 5.17
C TYR A 525 8.92 14.03 6.16
N ARG A 526 9.31 13.24 7.17
CA ARG A 526 10.38 13.57 8.12
C ARG A 526 11.75 12.99 7.74
N GLY A 527 11.85 12.27 6.62
CA GLY A 527 13.10 11.73 6.11
C GLY A 527 13.57 10.43 6.76
N ASP A 528 12.72 9.74 7.53
CA ASP A 528 13.06 8.44 8.12
C ASP A 528 12.63 7.30 7.18
N TYR A 529 13.36 7.18 6.08
CA TYR A 529 13.05 6.20 5.02
C TYR A 529 13.35 4.76 5.45
N ASP A 530 14.30 4.55 6.35
CA ASP A 530 14.69 3.21 6.83
C ASP A 530 13.57 2.58 7.65
N LYS A 531 13.02 3.32 8.62
CA LYS A 531 11.90 2.83 9.40
C LYS A 531 10.65 2.65 8.54
N ALA A 532 10.43 3.54 7.58
CA ALA A 532 9.33 3.40 6.63
C ALA A 532 9.48 2.13 5.76
N LEU A 533 10.69 1.82 5.28
CA LEU A 533 10.98 0.62 4.50
C LEU A 533 10.78 -0.66 5.32
N GLU A 534 11.27 -0.69 6.57
CA GLU A 534 11.04 -1.81 7.50
C GLU A 534 9.54 -2.10 7.66
N TYR A 535 8.72 -1.06 7.83
CA TYR A 535 7.26 -1.23 7.93
C TYR A 535 6.59 -1.64 6.63
N LEU A 536 7.06 -1.16 5.47
CA LEU A 536 6.53 -1.58 4.17
C LEU A 536 6.85 -3.05 3.88
N ILE A 537 8.02 -3.55 4.29
CA ILE A 537 8.39 -4.97 4.21
C ILE A 537 7.51 -5.81 5.16
N ALA A 538 7.37 -5.38 6.42
CA ALA A 538 6.58 -6.11 7.40
C ALA A 538 5.07 -6.12 7.07
N TYR A 539 4.56 -5.06 6.43
CA TYR A 539 3.15 -4.86 6.11
C TYR A 539 2.94 -4.42 4.64
N PRO A 540 3.09 -5.34 3.67
CA PRO A 540 3.12 -4.97 2.25
C PRO A 540 1.80 -4.49 1.63
N TYR A 541 0.69 -4.59 2.37
CA TYR A 541 -0.64 -4.08 2.02
C TYR A 541 -0.84 -2.61 2.31
N LEU A 542 0.11 -1.98 2.98
CA LEU A 542 0.09 -0.55 3.15
C LEU A 542 0.33 0.12 1.80
N SER A 543 -0.50 1.10 1.51
CA SER A 543 -0.43 1.90 0.30
C SER A 543 0.10 3.29 0.63
N LEU A 544 0.98 3.78 -0.24
CA LEU A 544 1.40 5.17 -0.22
C LEU A 544 0.62 5.93 -1.27
N ASP A 545 0.14 7.12 -0.89
CA ASP A 545 -0.40 8.06 -1.86
C ASP A 545 0.72 8.53 -2.79
N LYS A 546 0.34 9.16 -3.92
CA LYS A 546 1.29 9.52 -4.97
C LYS A 546 2.43 10.41 -4.44
N ARG A 547 2.14 11.33 -3.51
CA ARG A 547 3.13 12.25 -2.95
C ARG A 547 4.08 11.55 -1.97
N ALA A 548 3.57 10.75 -1.04
CA ALA A 548 4.44 10.00 -0.13
C ALA A 548 5.28 8.96 -0.88
N LEU A 549 4.74 8.30 -1.92
CA LEU A 549 5.51 7.36 -2.74
C LEU A 549 6.67 8.04 -3.46
N GLU A 550 6.42 9.22 -4.05
CA GLU A 550 7.46 10.02 -4.71
C GLU A 550 8.54 10.45 -3.71
N ALA A 551 8.15 11.03 -2.58
CA ALA A 551 9.08 11.48 -1.54
C ALA A 551 9.91 10.31 -0.96
N PHE A 552 9.28 9.16 -0.70
CA PHE A 552 9.95 7.97 -0.20
C PHE A 552 10.99 7.45 -1.20
N LEU A 553 10.63 7.28 -2.47
CA LEU A 553 11.55 6.76 -3.48
C LEU A 553 12.67 7.77 -3.81
N GLU A 554 12.38 9.07 -3.88
CA GLU A 554 13.43 10.08 -4.07
C GLU A 554 14.40 10.10 -2.88
N GLY A 555 13.90 10.01 -1.65
CA GLY A 555 14.72 9.91 -0.43
C GLY A 555 15.56 8.64 -0.37
N ALA A 556 14.90 7.47 -0.35
CA ALA A 556 15.56 6.17 -0.21
C ALA A 556 16.57 5.89 -1.35
N LEU A 557 16.24 6.25 -2.60
CA LEU A 557 17.14 5.99 -3.73
C LEU A 557 18.25 7.05 -3.88
N SER A 558 18.05 8.29 -3.39
CA SER A 558 19.10 9.32 -3.44
C SER A 558 20.15 9.16 -2.35
N GLU A 559 19.75 8.75 -1.13
CA GLU A 559 20.68 8.40 -0.04
C GLU A 559 21.57 7.19 -0.41
N GLY A 560 21.08 6.32 -1.29
CA GLY A 560 21.78 5.13 -1.79
C GLY A 560 22.83 5.38 -2.86
N GLN A 561 23.02 6.60 -3.37
CA GLN A 561 23.97 6.89 -4.45
C GLN A 561 25.46 6.86 -4.03
N GLY A 562 25.78 6.44 -2.80
CA GLY A 562 27.13 6.40 -2.25
C GLY A 562 27.59 5.08 -1.63
N GLU A 563 26.85 4.50 -0.66
CA GLU A 563 27.42 3.44 0.21
C GLU A 563 26.40 2.43 0.77
N LYS A 564 25.09 2.61 0.56
CA LYS A 564 24.06 1.79 1.22
C LYS A 564 23.74 0.52 0.41
N VAL A 565 24.13 -0.63 0.94
CA VAL A 565 23.81 -1.95 0.36
C VAL A 565 22.51 -2.45 0.96
N TYR A 566 21.44 -2.42 0.16
CA TYR A 566 20.14 -2.97 0.55
C TYR A 566 20.18 -4.50 0.63
N GLY A 567 19.50 -5.06 1.63
CA GLY A 567 19.22 -6.49 1.70
C GLY A 567 18.31 -6.98 0.57
N GLU A 568 18.13 -8.29 0.45
CA GLU A 568 17.28 -8.90 -0.59
C GLU A 568 15.82 -8.43 -0.48
N GLU A 569 15.22 -8.50 0.72
CA GLU A 569 13.84 -8.08 0.98
C GLU A 569 13.62 -6.57 0.74
N GLU A 570 14.58 -5.74 1.16
CA GLU A 570 14.57 -4.29 0.93
C GLU A 570 14.61 -3.96 -0.56
N ARG A 571 15.51 -4.62 -1.30
CA ARG A 571 15.65 -4.44 -2.75
C ARG A 571 14.39 -4.87 -3.49
N GLU A 572 13.77 -5.99 -3.10
CA GLU A 572 12.50 -6.45 -3.68
C GLU A 572 11.35 -5.46 -3.43
N MET A 573 11.24 -4.93 -2.21
CA MET A 573 10.24 -3.91 -1.88
C MET A 573 10.45 -2.60 -2.67
N LEU A 574 11.70 -2.11 -2.75
CA LEU A 574 12.03 -0.93 -3.54
C LEU A 574 11.74 -1.13 -5.03
N LEU A 575 12.02 -2.31 -5.58
CA LEU A 575 11.69 -2.67 -6.97
C LEU A 575 10.18 -2.65 -7.21
N TYR A 576 9.41 -3.27 -6.33
CA TYR A 576 7.95 -3.28 -6.40
C TYR A 576 7.36 -1.86 -6.37
N LEU A 577 7.81 -1.03 -5.43
CA LEU A 577 7.34 0.36 -5.30
C LEU A 577 7.77 1.23 -6.49
N SER A 578 8.98 1.02 -7.02
CA SER A 578 9.49 1.72 -8.21
C SER A 578 8.71 1.35 -9.47
N GLU A 579 8.36 0.08 -9.65
CA GLU A 579 7.48 -0.36 -10.75
C GLU A 579 6.09 0.28 -10.63
N LYS A 580 5.51 0.27 -9.43
CA LYS A 580 4.20 0.90 -9.16
C LYS A 580 4.22 2.40 -9.43
N ALA A 581 5.31 3.09 -9.06
CA ALA A 581 5.52 4.50 -9.35
C ALA A 581 5.59 4.74 -10.87
N PHE A 582 6.38 3.94 -11.60
CA PHE A 582 6.49 4.02 -13.05
C PHE A 582 5.14 3.82 -13.76
N LEU A 583 4.38 2.80 -13.38
CA LEU A 583 3.02 2.54 -13.91
C LEU A 583 2.06 3.71 -13.64
N SER A 584 2.27 4.42 -12.52
CA SER A 584 1.50 5.61 -12.13
C SER A 584 2.02 6.91 -12.75
N LYS A 585 2.93 6.83 -13.73
CA LYS A 585 3.57 7.97 -14.41
C LYS A 585 4.46 8.85 -13.53
N LEU A 586 5.00 8.29 -12.43
CA LEU A 586 6.08 8.91 -11.66
C LEU A 586 7.43 8.49 -12.26
N GLU A 587 7.93 9.31 -13.19
CA GLU A 587 9.11 9.02 -14.02
C GLU A 587 10.29 9.94 -13.63
N LYS A 588 10.72 9.88 -12.35
CA LYS A 588 11.88 10.62 -11.82
C LYS A 588 13.21 9.95 -12.17
N ASP A 589 14.28 10.73 -12.26
CA ASP A 589 15.61 10.26 -12.68
C ASP A 589 16.15 9.14 -11.78
N SER A 590 16.00 9.25 -10.46
CA SER A 590 16.43 8.25 -9.46
C SER A 590 15.69 6.93 -9.61
N ILE A 591 14.37 6.98 -9.79
CA ILE A 591 13.49 5.82 -10.00
C ILE A 591 13.86 5.11 -11.30
N LEU A 592 14.00 5.86 -12.40
CA LEU A 592 14.35 5.30 -13.70
C LEU A 592 15.75 4.69 -13.68
N HIS A 593 16.72 5.35 -13.05
CA HIS A 593 18.06 4.79 -12.84
C HIS A 593 17.98 3.45 -12.11
N PHE A 594 17.31 3.39 -10.96
CA PHE A 594 17.18 2.16 -10.18
C PHE A 594 16.50 1.02 -10.95
N LEU A 595 15.42 1.31 -11.68
CA LEU A 595 14.74 0.32 -12.52
C LEU A 595 15.66 -0.22 -13.62
N LEU A 596 16.43 0.64 -14.30
CA LEU A 596 17.38 0.21 -15.32
C LEU A 596 18.51 -0.64 -14.74
N GLU A 597 18.94 -0.38 -13.51
CA GLU A 597 19.99 -1.15 -12.84
C GLU A 597 19.49 -2.50 -12.32
N GLU A 598 18.26 -2.61 -11.82
CA GLU A 598 17.88 -3.77 -10.98
C GLU A 598 16.66 -4.56 -11.48
N TYR A 599 15.76 -3.96 -12.28
CA TYR A 599 14.48 -4.59 -12.65
C TYR A 599 14.66 -5.73 -13.67
N ASN A 600 13.96 -6.85 -13.42
CA ASN A 600 13.84 -7.98 -14.34
C ASN A 600 12.37 -8.36 -14.48
N GLY A 601 11.87 -8.43 -15.71
CA GLY A 601 10.48 -8.73 -16.01
C GLY A 601 10.32 -9.24 -17.44
N THR A 602 9.19 -8.93 -18.07
CA THR A 602 9.00 -9.24 -19.50
C THR A 602 9.82 -8.30 -20.38
N THR A 603 10.14 -8.76 -21.60
CA THR A 603 10.85 -7.94 -22.60
C THR A 603 10.08 -6.64 -22.89
N GLU A 604 8.75 -6.71 -22.91
CA GLU A 604 7.87 -5.56 -23.16
C GLU A 604 8.00 -4.49 -22.07
N GLU A 605 7.94 -4.88 -20.79
CA GLU A 605 8.03 -3.96 -19.65
C GLU A 605 9.40 -3.30 -19.56
N MET A 606 10.46 -4.11 -19.65
CA MET A 606 11.83 -3.63 -19.59
C MET A 606 12.13 -2.67 -20.76
N LEU A 607 11.67 -3.00 -21.97
CA LEU A 607 11.81 -2.11 -23.13
C LEU A 607 11.02 -0.82 -22.95
N GLN A 608 9.82 -0.87 -22.37
CA GLN A 608 9.04 0.33 -22.06
C GLN A 608 9.76 1.25 -21.07
N MET A 609 10.33 0.69 -19.99
CA MET A 609 11.15 1.44 -19.03
C MET A 609 12.35 2.09 -19.72
N MET A 610 13.06 1.34 -20.57
CA MET A 610 14.22 1.84 -21.31
C MET A 610 13.86 2.96 -22.30
N ARG A 611 12.73 2.85 -23.01
CA ARG A 611 12.22 3.89 -23.91
C ARG A 611 11.91 5.20 -23.18
N VAL A 612 11.19 5.11 -22.05
CA VAL A 612 10.86 6.30 -21.24
C VAL A 612 12.13 6.95 -20.69
N ALA A 613 13.07 6.15 -20.20
CA ALA A 613 14.36 6.65 -19.73
C ALA A 613 15.18 7.30 -20.85
N ASP A 614 15.20 6.72 -22.06
CA ASP A 614 15.89 7.28 -23.23
C ASP A 614 15.28 8.63 -23.63
N GLN A 615 13.95 8.73 -23.67
CA GLN A 615 13.25 9.98 -23.93
C GLN A 615 13.60 11.07 -22.90
N LYS A 616 13.62 10.72 -21.61
CA LYS A 616 14.03 11.63 -20.53
C LYS A 616 15.50 12.04 -20.66
N LYS A 617 16.39 11.10 -21.00
CA LYS A 617 17.82 11.36 -21.20
C LYS A 617 18.07 12.35 -22.34
N GLN A 618 17.34 12.23 -23.45
CA GLN A 618 17.35 13.20 -24.55
C GLN A 618 16.88 14.59 -24.12
N GLN A 619 16.00 14.67 -23.11
CA GLN A 619 15.56 15.91 -22.45
C GLN A 619 16.50 16.38 -21.33
N LYS A 620 17.76 15.91 -21.31
CA LYS A 620 18.83 16.26 -20.35
C LYS A 620 18.63 15.75 -18.91
N ALA A 621 17.89 14.65 -18.73
CA ALA A 621 17.83 13.95 -17.43
C ALA A 621 19.21 13.41 -16.98
N LYS A 622 19.42 13.33 -15.66
CA LYS A 622 20.68 12.92 -15.02
C LYS A 622 20.79 11.39 -14.81
N ILE A 623 20.29 10.60 -15.76
CA ILE A 623 20.40 9.13 -15.71
C ILE A 623 21.77 8.70 -16.25
N PRO A 624 22.58 7.91 -15.53
CA PRO A 624 23.88 7.44 -16.03
C PRO A 624 23.77 6.61 -17.31
N SER A 625 24.70 6.79 -18.26
CA SER A 625 24.74 5.97 -19.47
C SER A 625 24.98 4.48 -19.17
N SER A 626 25.70 4.16 -18.08
CA SER A 626 25.92 2.80 -17.60
C SER A 626 24.62 2.04 -17.33
N SER A 627 23.57 2.72 -16.86
CA SER A 627 22.28 2.08 -16.59
C SER A 627 21.58 1.60 -17.86
N PHE A 628 21.74 2.33 -18.97
CA PHE A 628 21.26 1.89 -20.26
C PHE A 628 22.04 0.67 -20.77
N LEU A 629 23.33 0.58 -20.47
CA LEU A 629 24.15 -0.58 -20.80
C LEU A 629 23.71 -1.80 -20.00
N ASN A 630 23.58 -1.67 -18.68
CA ASN A 630 23.18 -2.77 -17.79
C ASN A 630 21.78 -3.32 -18.15
N MET A 631 20.80 -2.42 -18.37
CA MET A 631 19.48 -2.82 -18.87
C MET A 631 19.57 -3.44 -20.27
N GLY A 632 20.32 -2.79 -21.17
CA GLY A 632 20.45 -3.20 -22.58
C GLY A 632 21.05 -4.60 -22.73
N GLU A 633 22.06 -4.96 -21.93
CA GLU A 633 22.67 -6.29 -21.95
C GLU A 633 21.68 -7.38 -21.54
N ARG A 634 20.97 -7.19 -20.42
CA ARG A 634 19.94 -8.12 -19.96
C ARG A 634 18.80 -8.25 -20.95
N LEU A 635 18.34 -7.13 -21.48
CA LEU A 635 17.20 -7.07 -22.40
C LEU A 635 17.55 -7.66 -23.78
N LEU A 636 18.74 -7.41 -24.30
CA LEU A 636 19.23 -7.99 -25.55
C LEU A 636 19.42 -9.51 -25.39
N ALA A 637 20.05 -9.94 -24.30
CA ALA A 637 20.16 -11.36 -23.94
C ALA A 637 18.79 -12.06 -23.87
N GLN A 638 17.81 -11.44 -23.23
CA GLN A 638 16.45 -11.98 -23.08
C GLN A 638 15.68 -12.01 -24.40
N SER A 639 15.76 -10.95 -25.21
CA SER A 639 15.08 -10.89 -26.51
C SER A 639 15.63 -11.91 -27.51
N LEU A 640 16.94 -12.14 -27.52
CA LEU A 640 17.57 -13.23 -28.29
C LEU A 640 17.19 -14.61 -27.76
N PHE A 641 17.09 -14.75 -26.43
CA PHE A 641 16.69 -16.00 -25.80
C PHE A 641 15.23 -16.38 -26.12
N THR A 642 14.34 -15.39 -26.15
CA THR A 642 12.90 -15.52 -26.41
C THR A 642 12.52 -15.41 -27.90
N GLU A 643 13.50 -15.17 -28.79
CA GLU A 643 13.36 -15.07 -30.25
C GLU A 643 12.44 -13.93 -30.74
N LYS A 644 12.41 -12.82 -29.98
CA LYS A 644 11.64 -11.62 -30.30
C LYS A 644 12.41 -10.68 -31.24
N ARG A 645 12.38 -10.97 -32.55
CA ARG A 645 13.20 -10.25 -33.55
C ARG A 645 12.99 -8.72 -33.55
N LYS A 646 11.74 -8.25 -33.65
CA LYS A 646 11.45 -6.82 -33.83
C LYS A 646 11.95 -6.01 -32.64
N GLU A 647 11.71 -6.53 -31.45
CA GLU A 647 12.18 -5.99 -30.19
C GLU A 647 13.71 -6.02 -30.13
N SER A 648 14.35 -7.13 -30.52
CA SER A 648 15.81 -7.25 -30.54
C SER A 648 16.48 -6.15 -31.38
N GLU A 649 15.93 -5.84 -32.56
CA GLU A 649 16.46 -4.77 -33.44
C GLU A 649 16.40 -3.39 -32.78
N GLU A 650 15.33 -3.08 -32.05
CA GLU A 650 15.19 -1.80 -31.34
C GLU A 650 16.07 -1.74 -30.08
N ILE A 651 16.09 -2.83 -29.30
CA ILE A 651 16.95 -2.96 -28.12
C ILE A 651 18.41 -2.78 -28.52
N PHE A 652 18.83 -3.39 -29.63
CA PHE A 652 20.19 -3.25 -30.17
C PHE A 652 20.52 -1.81 -30.56
N ALA A 653 19.57 -1.09 -31.19
CA ALA A 653 19.75 0.32 -31.53
C ALA A 653 19.90 1.21 -30.29
N LEU A 654 19.14 0.92 -29.22
CA LEU A 654 19.27 1.64 -27.95
C LEU A 654 20.58 1.30 -27.23
N TYR A 655 20.94 0.02 -27.15
CA TYR A 655 22.17 -0.44 -26.50
C TYR A 655 23.43 0.18 -27.12
N THR A 656 23.54 0.14 -28.45
CA THR A 656 24.69 0.71 -29.19
C THR A 656 24.77 2.24 -29.09
N ARG A 657 23.62 2.94 -29.05
CA ARG A 657 23.57 4.40 -28.86
C ARG A 657 24.27 4.85 -27.57
N TYR A 658 24.21 4.06 -26.51
CA TYR A 658 24.84 4.35 -25.22
C TYR A 658 26.26 3.78 -25.08
N GLY A 659 26.84 3.25 -26.17
CA GLY A 659 28.20 2.71 -26.20
C GLY A 659 28.31 1.22 -25.92
N GLY A 660 27.19 0.48 -26.00
CA GLY A 660 27.17 -0.97 -25.82
C GLY A 660 27.94 -1.69 -26.91
N ALA A 661 28.90 -2.52 -26.50
CA ALA A 661 29.84 -3.19 -27.41
C ALA A 661 30.30 -4.57 -26.91
N ASP A 662 29.54 -5.24 -26.05
CA ASP A 662 29.90 -6.59 -25.58
C ASP A 662 30.02 -7.57 -26.78
N PRO A 663 31.22 -8.13 -27.07
CA PRO A 663 31.43 -8.92 -28.29
C PRO A 663 30.56 -10.17 -28.37
N LEU A 664 30.22 -10.77 -27.22
CA LEU A 664 29.40 -11.97 -27.18
C LEU A 664 27.95 -11.66 -27.60
N LEU A 665 27.36 -10.60 -27.05
CA LEU A 665 26.01 -10.16 -27.37
C LEU A 665 25.91 -9.63 -28.81
N LEU A 666 26.89 -8.84 -29.26
CA LEU A 666 26.93 -8.34 -30.65
C LEU A 666 26.92 -9.51 -31.64
N ARG A 667 27.81 -10.49 -31.46
CA ARG A 667 27.88 -11.68 -32.34
C ARG A 667 26.62 -12.54 -32.26
N ALA A 668 26.05 -12.71 -31.07
CA ALA A 668 24.80 -13.44 -30.92
C ALA A 668 23.65 -12.74 -31.67
N PHE A 669 23.58 -11.40 -31.57
CA PHE A 669 22.59 -10.59 -32.28
C PHE A 669 22.79 -10.66 -33.79
N PHE A 670 24.01 -10.45 -34.29
CA PHE A 670 24.31 -10.55 -35.72
C PHE A 670 23.98 -11.93 -36.28
N THR A 671 24.29 -13.01 -35.56
CA THR A 671 23.93 -14.38 -35.98
C THR A 671 22.42 -14.55 -36.08
N ALA A 672 21.67 -14.19 -35.03
CA ALA A 672 20.21 -14.29 -35.05
C ALA A 672 19.58 -13.43 -36.15
N TYR A 673 20.13 -12.23 -36.37
CA TYR A 673 19.67 -11.32 -37.40
C TYR A 673 19.97 -11.86 -38.82
N SER A 674 21.21 -12.27 -39.11
CA SER A 674 21.61 -12.91 -40.36
C SER A 674 20.78 -14.15 -40.66
N ALA A 675 20.55 -15.01 -39.65
CA ALA A 675 19.65 -16.16 -39.77
C ALA A 675 18.25 -15.75 -40.22
N SER A 676 17.69 -14.72 -39.58
CA SER A 676 16.34 -14.27 -39.89
C SER A 676 16.22 -13.62 -41.27
N VAL A 677 17.27 -12.98 -41.78
CA VAL A 677 17.32 -12.42 -43.15
C VAL A 677 17.51 -13.53 -44.18
N PHE A 678 18.47 -14.42 -43.96
CA PHE A 678 18.85 -15.47 -44.91
C PHE A 678 17.89 -16.66 -44.89
N LEU A 679 17.78 -17.36 -43.76
CA LEU A 679 16.89 -18.52 -43.60
C LEU A 679 15.43 -18.10 -43.52
N GLY A 680 15.14 -17.02 -42.80
CA GLY A 680 13.76 -16.55 -42.58
C GLY A 680 13.18 -15.72 -43.72
N GLN A 681 13.98 -15.40 -44.75
CA GLN A 681 13.63 -14.53 -45.89
C GLN A 681 12.94 -13.22 -45.50
N LYS A 682 13.28 -12.67 -44.34
CA LYS A 682 12.70 -11.43 -43.84
C LYS A 682 13.45 -10.21 -44.41
N PRO A 683 12.82 -9.02 -44.45
CA PRO A 683 13.47 -7.82 -44.95
C PRO A 683 14.71 -7.47 -44.12
N GLU A 684 15.76 -7.00 -44.81
CA GLU A 684 16.98 -6.48 -44.18
C GLU A 684 16.85 -4.97 -43.93
N LYS A 685 17.51 -4.51 -42.86
CA LYS A 685 17.77 -3.12 -42.52
C LYS A 685 19.23 -2.79 -42.84
N GLU A 686 19.42 -1.79 -43.69
CA GLU A 686 20.72 -1.37 -44.22
C GLU A 686 21.73 -1.06 -43.12
N TRP A 687 21.36 -0.31 -42.08
CA TRP A 687 22.28 0.07 -41.01
C TRP A 687 22.78 -1.13 -40.18
N ILE A 688 21.96 -2.18 -40.01
CA ILE A 688 22.39 -3.42 -39.31
C ILE A 688 23.32 -4.23 -40.22
N MET A 689 22.98 -4.33 -41.51
CA MET A 689 23.85 -5.00 -42.48
C MET A 689 25.22 -4.31 -42.59
N GLN A 690 25.27 -2.97 -42.47
CA GLN A 690 26.53 -2.24 -42.40
C GLN A 690 27.35 -2.63 -41.17
N GLN A 691 26.73 -2.79 -39.99
CA GLN A 691 27.45 -3.23 -38.78
C GLN A 691 28.00 -4.66 -38.94
N ILE A 692 27.24 -5.55 -39.56
CA ILE A 692 27.70 -6.92 -39.88
C ILE A 692 28.87 -6.85 -40.86
N PHE A 693 28.79 -5.99 -41.89
CA PHE A 693 29.89 -5.77 -42.83
C PHE A 693 31.18 -5.31 -42.12
N GLU A 694 31.10 -4.34 -41.19
CA GLU A 694 32.29 -3.91 -40.43
C GLU A 694 32.89 -5.03 -39.57
N GLU A 695 32.07 -5.90 -38.96
CA GLU A 695 32.58 -7.07 -38.21
C GLU A 695 33.30 -8.06 -39.14
N VAL A 696 32.77 -8.30 -40.35
CA VAL A 696 33.42 -9.14 -41.36
C VAL A 696 34.72 -8.50 -41.84
N ARG A 697 34.69 -7.21 -42.18
CA ARG A 697 35.85 -6.43 -42.62
C ARG A 697 36.98 -6.43 -41.59
N GLY A 698 36.63 -6.27 -40.31
CA GLY A 698 37.59 -6.24 -39.20
C GLY A 698 38.30 -7.57 -38.96
N GLU A 699 37.75 -8.71 -39.40
CA GLU A 699 38.39 -10.01 -39.29
C GLU A 699 39.30 -10.29 -40.49
N SER A 700 40.59 -10.52 -40.23
CA SER A 700 41.56 -10.82 -41.28
C SER A 700 41.38 -12.21 -41.88
N HIS A 701 40.97 -13.19 -41.08
CA HIS A 701 40.74 -14.56 -41.52
C HIS A 701 39.25 -14.83 -41.70
N LYS A 702 38.75 -14.64 -42.93
CA LYS A 702 37.32 -14.74 -43.23
C LYS A 702 36.73 -16.12 -42.95
N GLU A 703 37.53 -17.18 -42.85
CA GLU A 703 37.09 -18.52 -42.46
C GLU A 703 36.63 -18.60 -40.99
N ARG A 704 37.06 -17.66 -40.14
CA ARG A 704 36.65 -17.56 -38.72
C ARG A 704 35.32 -16.86 -38.55
N VAL A 705 34.88 -16.11 -39.57
CA VAL A 705 33.59 -15.43 -39.56
C VAL A 705 32.48 -16.48 -39.65
N PRO A 706 31.40 -16.39 -38.85
CA PRO A 706 30.24 -17.24 -39.00
C PRO A 706 29.70 -17.21 -40.43
N VAL A 707 29.50 -18.40 -41.02
CA VAL A 707 29.05 -18.56 -42.41
C VAL A 707 27.76 -17.79 -42.69
N LEU A 708 26.86 -17.70 -41.70
CA LEU A 708 25.62 -16.92 -41.79
C LEU A 708 25.84 -15.44 -42.14
N TYR A 709 26.93 -14.83 -41.67
CA TYR A 709 27.21 -13.42 -41.96
C TYR A 709 27.53 -13.27 -43.44
N LEU A 710 28.39 -14.15 -43.95
CA LEU A 710 28.81 -14.20 -45.34
C LEU A 710 27.61 -14.48 -46.28
N LEU A 711 26.73 -15.40 -45.89
CA LEU A 711 25.49 -15.70 -46.60
C LEU A 711 24.52 -14.51 -46.61
N ALA A 712 24.29 -13.87 -45.47
CA ALA A 712 23.42 -12.70 -45.39
C ALA A 712 23.98 -11.50 -46.18
N LEU A 713 25.30 -11.26 -46.12
CA LEU A 713 25.96 -10.19 -46.87
C LEU A 713 25.95 -10.47 -48.38
N SER A 714 26.28 -11.68 -48.82
CA SER A 714 26.22 -12.04 -50.24
C SER A 714 24.79 -11.93 -50.79
N LEU A 715 23.79 -12.35 -50.03
CA LEU A 715 22.38 -12.15 -50.39
C LEU A 715 22.02 -10.66 -50.46
N SER A 716 22.47 -9.83 -49.51
CA SER A 716 22.25 -8.38 -49.55
C SER A 716 22.91 -7.74 -50.77
N PHE A 717 24.17 -8.06 -51.06
CA PHE A 717 24.92 -7.54 -52.20
C PHE A 717 24.30 -7.94 -53.55
N SER A 718 23.79 -9.17 -53.67
CA SER A 718 23.14 -9.65 -54.89
C SER A 718 21.91 -8.81 -55.32
N LYS A 719 21.26 -8.15 -54.37
CA LYS A 719 20.07 -7.31 -54.60
C LYS A 719 20.41 -5.87 -55.01
N ARG A 720 21.68 -5.47 -54.91
CA ARG A 720 22.12 -4.09 -55.18
C ARG A 720 22.51 -3.93 -56.65
N ALA A 721 22.43 -2.70 -57.15
CA ALA A 721 22.86 -2.37 -58.51
C ALA A 721 24.38 -2.19 -58.60
N GLU A 722 24.99 -1.60 -57.58
CA GLU A 722 26.42 -1.28 -57.50
C GLU A 722 26.93 -1.53 -56.07
N LEU A 723 28.22 -1.85 -55.93
CA LEU A 723 28.93 -2.05 -54.67
C LEU A 723 30.09 -1.05 -54.56
N LYS A 724 30.41 -0.64 -53.34
CA LYS A 724 31.60 0.19 -53.06
C LYS A 724 32.87 -0.64 -53.22
N GLU A 725 34.01 0.02 -53.43
CA GLU A 725 35.32 -0.63 -53.57
C GLU A 725 35.64 -1.54 -52.37
N GLU A 726 35.42 -1.06 -51.14
CA GLU A 726 35.60 -1.86 -49.91
C GLU A 726 34.66 -3.08 -49.84
N GLU A 727 33.44 -2.97 -50.38
CA GLU A 727 32.49 -4.09 -50.42
C GLU A 727 32.88 -5.13 -51.47
N LEU A 728 33.46 -4.71 -52.60
CA LEU A 728 34.00 -5.58 -53.64
C LEU A 728 35.22 -6.36 -53.16
N GLU A 729 36.13 -5.71 -52.43
CA GLU A 729 37.29 -6.36 -51.82
C GLU A 729 36.86 -7.48 -50.88
N GLU A 730 35.92 -7.18 -49.97
CA GLU A 730 35.41 -8.12 -49.00
C GLU A 730 34.62 -9.27 -49.65
N LEU A 731 33.74 -8.96 -50.62
CA LEU A 731 33.02 -9.98 -51.38
C LEU A 731 34.00 -10.92 -52.10
N SER A 732 35.06 -10.38 -52.70
CA SER A 732 36.11 -11.18 -53.37
C SER A 732 36.88 -12.06 -52.39
N ALA A 733 37.02 -11.63 -51.14
CA ALA A 733 37.72 -12.39 -50.10
C ALA A 733 36.88 -13.56 -49.55
N PHE A 734 35.58 -13.37 -49.31
CA PHE A 734 34.76 -14.40 -48.65
C PHE A 734 33.92 -15.26 -49.61
N LEU A 735 33.64 -14.80 -50.84
CA LEU A 735 32.85 -15.60 -51.79
C LEU A 735 33.51 -16.94 -52.14
N PRO A 736 34.85 -17.04 -52.36
CA PRO A 736 35.49 -18.33 -52.58
C PRO A 736 35.24 -19.34 -51.46
N ILE A 737 35.17 -18.88 -50.20
CA ILE A 737 34.89 -19.72 -49.03
C ILE A 737 33.48 -20.32 -49.10
N LEU A 738 32.50 -19.55 -49.59
CA LEU A 738 31.14 -20.06 -49.79
C LEU A 738 31.10 -21.10 -50.92
N LEU A 739 31.81 -20.85 -52.02
CA LEU A 739 31.88 -21.76 -53.16
C LEU A 739 32.60 -23.08 -52.83
N GLU A 740 33.72 -23.02 -52.10
CA GLU A 740 34.45 -24.22 -51.61
C GLU A 740 33.58 -25.09 -50.71
N LYS A 741 32.65 -24.49 -49.95
CA LYS A 741 31.68 -25.21 -49.12
C LYS A 741 30.45 -25.69 -49.89
N SER A 742 30.42 -25.52 -51.22
CA SER A 742 29.27 -25.84 -52.08
C SER A 742 27.98 -25.12 -51.66
N LEU A 743 28.10 -23.92 -51.08
CA LEU A 743 26.98 -23.07 -50.68
C LEU A 743 26.54 -22.19 -51.85
N ILE A 744 25.91 -22.82 -52.84
CA ILE A 744 25.49 -22.19 -54.09
C ILE A 744 23.98 -22.05 -54.09
N PHE A 745 23.51 -20.82 -54.28
CA PHE A 745 22.11 -20.42 -54.26
C PHE A 745 21.75 -19.74 -55.59
N SER A 746 20.46 -19.61 -55.86
CA SER A 746 19.89 -18.92 -57.02
C SER A 746 20.40 -17.48 -57.16
N TYR A 747 20.53 -16.75 -56.05
CA TYR A 747 21.09 -15.40 -56.05
C TYR A 747 22.60 -15.36 -56.33
N THR A 748 23.34 -16.46 -56.20
CA THR A 748 24.80 -16.47 -56.33
C THR A 748 25.23 -16.00 -57.72
N LYS A 749 24.45 -16.31 -58.77
CA LYS A 749 24.71 -15.83 -60.14
C LYS A 749 24.67 -14.32 -60.27
N GLU A 750 23.80 -13.66 -59.53
CA GLU A 750 23.64 -12.20 -59.57
C GLU A 750 24.91 -11.47 -59.10
N LEU A 751 25.73 -12.13 -58.29
CA LEU A 751 27.03 -11.62 -57.85
C LEU A 751 28.07 -11.59 -58.97
N GLY A 752 27.84 -12.31 -60.07
CA GLY A 752 28.70 -12.31 -61.26
C GLY A 752 28.83 -10.94 -61.93
N LYS A 753 27.95 -9.99 -61.60
CA LYS A 753 28.04 -8.59 -62.01
C LYS A 753 29.22 -7.85 -61.36
N PHE A 754 29.70 -8.36 -60.21
CA PHE A 754 30.67 -7.71 -59.36
C PHE A 754 32.02 -8.44 -59.31
N VAL A 755 31.98 -9.78 -59.31
CA VAL A 755 33.16 -10.64 -59.16
C VAL A 755 33.13 -11.78 -60.16
N SER A 756 34.31 -12.27 -60.55
CA SER A 756 34.42 -13.39 -61.48
C SER A 756 33.92 -14.68 -60.82
N LEU A 757 32.94 -15.33 -61.47
CA LEU A 757 32.38 -16.61 -61.03
C LEU A 757 32.84 -17.75 -61.96
N PRO A 758 33.03 -18.97 -61.44
CA PRO A 758 33.25 -20.14 -62.28
C PRO A 758 32.11 -20.35 -63.29
N ASN A 759 32.47 -20.70 -64.53
CA ASN A 759 31.49 -20.97 -65.60
C ASN A 759 30.44 -22.00 -65.18
N GLU A 760 30.84 -23.05 -64.45
CA GLU A 760 29.93 -24.10 -63.94
C GLU A 760 28.73 -23.56 -63.16
N ILE A 761 28.87 -22.39 -62.52
CA ILE A 761 27.80 -21.71 -61.77
C ILE A 761 26.98 -20.81 -62.70
N LEU A 762 27.64 -20.06 -63.59
CA LEU A 762 26.97 -19.15 -64.52
C LEU A 762 26.04 -19.90 -65.48
N GLU A 763 26.47 -21.06 -65.97
CA GLU A 763 25.76 -21.87 -66.96
C GLU A 763 24.50 -22.56 -66.38
N LYS A 764 24.52 -23.00 -65.12
CA LYS A 764 23.48 -23.86 -64.52
C LYS A 764 22.41 -23.07 -63.76
N SER A 765 21.14 -23.16 -64.13
CA SER A 765 20.03 -22.59 -63.36
C SER A 765 19.88 -23.31 -62.02
N VAL A 766 19.89 -22.58 -60.91
CA VAL A 766 19.76 -23.14 -59.56
C VAL A 766 18.30 -23.08 -59.12
N LEU A 767 17.74 -24.24 -58.81
CA LEU A 767 16.43 -24.40 -58.20
C LEU A 767 16.61 -24.49 -56.68
N GLU A 768 15.76 -23.79 -55.92
CA GLU A 768 15.78 -23.82 -54.46
C GLU A 768 14.46 -24.29 -53.87
N TYR A 769 14.56 -25.03 -52.78
CA TYR A 769 13.46 -25.30 -51.88
C TYR A 769 13.82 -24.83 -50.47
N HIS A 770 12.91 -24.07 -49.87
CA HIS A 770 13.02 -23.55 -48.51
C HIS A 770 12.00 -24.27 -47.65
N GLY A 771 12.45 -25.25 -46.87
CA GLY A 771 11.61 -26.03 -45.96
C GLY A 771 12.14 -26.02 -44.53
N ARG A 772 11.53 -26.84 -43.68
CA ARG A 772 12.09 -27.13 -42.36
C ARG A 772 13.25 -28.10 -42.49
N GLU A 773 14.23 -28.03 -41.61
CA GLU A 773 15.41 -28.93 -41.63
C GLU A 773 15.02 -30.42 -41.49
N GLU A 774 13.95 -30.72 -40.75
CA GLU A 774 13.38 -32.07 -40.63
C GLU A 774 12.73 -32.58 -41.93
N GLU A 775 12.33 -31.67 -42.82
CA GLU A 775 11.72 -32.00 -44.10
C GLU A 775 12.83 -32.39 -45.09
N LYS A 776 12.78 -33.63 -45.56
CA LYS A 776 13.66 -34.14 -46.62
C LYS A 776 12.86 -34.27 -47.91
N PRO A 777 12.72 -33.18 -48.69
CA PRO A 777 11.94 -33.17 -49.91
C PRO A 777 12.63 -34.00 -51.01
N PHE A 778 11.83 -34.61 -51.87
CA PHE A 778 12.28 -35.17 -53.13
C PHE A 778 11.96 -34.20 -54.26
N LEU A 779 12.92 -33.99 -55.15
CA LEU A 779 12.74 -33.26 -56.40
C LEU A 779 12.38 -34.26 -57.51
N SER A 780 11.30 -33.98 -58.24
CA SER A 780 11.04 -34.64 -59.52
C SER A 780 10.92 -33.62 -60.63
N ILE A 781 11.56 -33.89 -61.77
CA ILE A 781 11.56 -33.01 -62.94
C ILE A 781 10.98 -33.69 -64.17
N ARG A 782 10.56 -32.88 -65.14
CA ARG A 782 10.08 -33.31 -66.46
C ARG A 782 10.46 -32.24 -67.48
N ASN A 783 11.27 -32.60 -68.47
CA ASN A 783 11.68 -31.68 -69.53
C ASN A 783 10.57 -31.52 -70.58
N GLN A 784 10.66 -30.47 -71.41
CA GLN A 784 9.75 -30.29 -72.55
C GLN A 784 9.78 -31.53 -73.49
N GLY A 785 8.64 -32.17 -73.67
CA GLY A 785 8.48 -33.35 -74.55
C GLY A 785 8.49 -34.70 -73.82
N GLU A 786 8.85 -34.73 -72.53
CA GLU A 786 8.75 -35.92 -71.70
C GLU A 786 7.33 -36.10 -71.13
N VAL A 787 6.90 -37.35 -70.95
CA VAL A 787 5.56 -37.68 -70.43
C VAL A 787 5.58 -37.86 -68.90
N GLU A 788 6.62 -38.52 -68.38
CA GLU A 788 6.74 -38.90 -66.97
C GLU A 788 7.73 -37.99 -66.20
N PHE A 789 7.58 -37.93 -64.88
CA PHE A 789 8.52 -37.23 -64.01
C PHE A 789 9.65 -38.17 -63.57
N HIS A 790 10.88 -37.69 -63.57
CA HIS A 790 12.07 -38.40 -63.11
C HIS A 790 12.57 -37.79 -61.80
N ARG A 791 13.10 -38.63 -60.89
CA ARG A 791 13.67 -38.15 -59.61
C ARG A 791 15.08 -37.62 -59.84
N GLU A 792 15.35 -36.46 -59.27
CA GLU A 792 16.67 -35.83 -59.29
C GLU A 792 17.25 -35.71 -57.89
N GLU A 793 18.58 -35.67 -57.82
CA GLU A 793 19.28 -35.44 -56.57
C GLU A 793 19.09 -33.99 -56.13
N LEU A 794 18.75 -33.84 -54.86
CA LEU A 794 18.52 -32.56 -54.25
C LEU A 794 19.49 -32.44 -53.07
N GLN A 795 20.42 -31.49 -53.17
CA GLN A 795 21.47 -31.32 -52.18
C GLN A 795 20.97 -30.40 -51.07
N GLU A 796 21.11 -30.83 -49.81
CA GLU A 796 20.94 -29.94 -48.68
C GLU A 796 22.15 -28.99 -48.61
N CYS A 797 21.95 -27.72 -48.98
CA CYS A 797 23.02 -26.73 -48.95
C CYS A 797 23.19 -26.14 -47.56
N TYR A 798 22.09 -25.76 -46.91
CA TYR A 798 22.17 -25.10 -45.60
C TYR A 798 20.85 -25.13 -44.83
N HIS A 799 20.80 -25.85 -43.69
CA HIS A 799 19.71 -25.87 -42.69
C HIS A 799 18.29 -25.83 -43.31
N GLY A 800 17.87 -26.89 -44.00
CA GLY A 800 16.55 -26.95 -44.64
C GLY A 800 16.40 -26.18 -45.96
N ILE A 801 17.46 -25.53 -46.44
CA ILE A 801 17.53 -25.00 -47.81
C ILE A 801 18.21 -26.04 -48.70
N TYR A 802 17.46 -26.48 -49.69
CA TYR A 802 17.86 -27.50 -50.64
C TYR A 802 18.00 -26.91 -52.03
N THR A 803 19.06 -27.29 -52.76
CA THR A 803 19.27 -26.80 -54.12
C THR A 803 19.56 -27.92 -55.11
N ALA A 804 19.19 -27.68 -56.36
CA ALA A 804 19.54 -28.52 -57.50
C ALA A 804 19.89 -27.61 -58.68
N SER A 805 20.94 -27.95 -59.42
CA SER A 805 21.47 -27.12 -60.50
C SER A 805 21.30 -27.80 -61.85
N PHE A 806 20.65 -27.13 -62.79
CA PHE A 806 20.29 -27.68 -64.10
C PHE A 806 20.89 -26.85 -65.23
N LEU A 807 21.43 -27.51 -66.25
CA LEU A 807 21.81 -26.84 -67.49
C LEU A 807 20.55 -26.65 -68.34
N LEU A 808 20.15 -25.41 -68.56
CA LEU A 808 19.02 -25.06 -69.45
C LEU A 808 19.52 -24.09 -70.52
N PHE A 809 19.05 -24.25 -71.75
CA PHE A 809 19.31 -23.33 -72.87
C PHE A 809 18.16 -22.33 -73.05
N PRO A 810 18.41 -21.17 -73.68
CA PRO A 810 17.36 -20.19 -73.98
C PRO A 810 16.16 -20.83 -74.72
N GLY A 811 14.94 -20.62 -74.22
CA GLY A 811 13.70 -21.19 -74.76
C GLY A 811 13.30 -22.56 -74.18
N GLU A 812 14.20 -23.24 -73.48
CA GLU A 812 13.87 -24.49 -72.78
C GLU A 812 13.06 -24.24 -71.50
N SER A 813 12.24 -25.24 -71.15
CA SER A 813 11.58 -25.26 -69.86
C SER A 813 11.58 -26.64 -69.24
N MET A 814 11.64 -26.66 -67.92
CA MET A 814 11.59 -27.86 -67.11
C MET A 814 10.46 -27.70 -66.08
N GLU A 815 9.49 -28.61 -66.11
CA GLU A 815 8.53 -28.72 -65.01
C GLU A 815 9.18 -29.43 -63.83
N TYR A 816 8.95 -28.94 -62.63
CA TYR A 816 9.48 -29.55 -61.41
C TYR A 816 8.43 -29.58 -60.32
N ARG A 817 8.56 -30.56 -59.42
CA ARG A 817 7.75 -30.67 -58.22
C ARG A 817 8.57 -31.13 -57.02
N PHE A 818 8.28 -30.55 -55.87
CA PHE A 818 8.78 -31.00 -54.58
C PHE A 818 7.72 -31.87 -53.89
N THR A 819 8.14 -33.02 -53.37
CA THR A 819 7.29 -33.99 -52.69
C THR A 819 7.89 -34.42 -51.37
N LEU A 820 7.08 -34.80 -50.38
CA LEU A 820 7.53 -35.20 -49.05
C LEU A 820 7.06 -36.61 -48.69
N GLY A 821 7.95 -37.40 -48.07
CA GLY A 821 7.62 -38.71 -47.50
C GLY A 821 7.44 -39.82 -48.53
N LYS A 822 7.01 -41.01 -48.06
CA LYS A 822 6.82 -42.20 -48.91
C LYS A 822 5.56 -42.15 -49.77
N GLU A 823 4.61 -41.29 -49.40
CA GLU A 823 3.34 -41.10 -50.14
C GLU A 823 3.47 -40.02 -51.23
N ASP A 824 4.68 -39.48 -51.47
CA ASP A 824 4.98 -38.41 -52.43
C ASP A 824 3.99 -37.24 -52.35
N THR A 825 3.66 -36.83 -51.11
CA THR A 825 2.77 -35.69 -50.85
C THR A 825 3.30 -34.44 -51.54
N LEU A 826 2.53 -33.89 -52.49
CA LEU A 826 2.94 -32.72 -53.27
C LEU A 826 3.03 -31.47 -52.38
N LEU A 827 4.22 -30.88 -52.31
CA LEU A 827 4.46 -29.63 -51.59
C LEU A 827 4.29 -28.43 -52.52
N TYR A 828 4.92 -28.50 -53.69
CA TYR A 828 4.99 -27.40 -54.65
C TYR A 828 5.26 -27.94 -56.06
N GLN A 829 4.67 -27.32 -57.09
CA GLN A 829 4.92 -27.63 -58.50
C GLN A 829 4.96 -26.34 -59.30
N SER A 830 5.95 -26.22 -60.19
CA SER A 830 6.09 -25.07 -61.08
C SER A 830 6.90 -25.43 -62.33
N THR A 831 7.10 -24.46 -63.21
CA THR A 831 7.89 -24.60 -64.43
C THR A 831 9.04 -23.61 -64.40
N LEU A 832 10.27 -24.11 -64.45
CA LEU A 832 11.48 -23.31 -64.65
C LEU A 832 11.62 -23.05 -66.15
N LYS A 833 11.59 -21.79 -66.56
CA LYS A 833 11.82 -21.36 -67.95
C LYS A 833 13.07 -20.51 -68.01
N LYS A 834 13.91 -20.73 -69.02
CA LYS A 834 15.04 -19.84 -69.27
C LYS A 834 14.64 -18.73 -70.25
N GLU A 835 14.58 -17.50 -69.75
CA GLU A 835 14.19 -16.33 -70.53
C GLU A 835 15.23 -15.96 -71.59
N GLU A 836 14.76 -15.45 -72.73
CA GLU A 836 15.56 -15.11 -73.93
C GLU A 836 16.48 -13.88 -73.73
N SER A 837 16.40 -13.19 -72.60
CA SER A 837 17.02 -11.86 -72.41
C SER A 837 18.01 -11.74 -71.26
N GLU A 838 18.59 -12.85 -70.76
CA GLU A 838 19.74 -12.75 -69.86
C GLU A 838 20.92 -12.11 -70.61
N LYS A 839 21.16 -10.82 -70.36
CA LYS A 839 22.26 -10.03 -70.93
C LYS A 839 23.62 -10.50 -70.40
N ALA A 840 24.07 -11.72 -70.75
CA ALA A 840 25.42 -12.18 -70.48
C ALA A 840 25.81 -13.45 -71.27
N TYR A 841 25.73 -13.44 -72.60
CA TYR A 841 26.43 -14.43 -73.44
C TYR A 841 27.54 -13.77 -74.25
N MET A 842 28.41 -13.03 -73.56
CA MET A 842 29.58 -12.36 -74.16
C MET A 842 30.87 -13.21 -74.07
N GLY A 843 30.77 -14.44 -73.56
CA GLY A 843 31.89 -15.39 -73.49
C GLY A 843 32.18 -16.06 -74.84
N GLU A 844 33.43 -16.47 -75.05
CA GLU A 844 33.84 -17.26 -76.22
C GLU A 844 33.78 -18.79 -75.98
N ASP A 845 33.33 -19.20 -74.80
CA ASP A 845 33.23 -20.61 -74.40
C ASP A 845 32.13 -21.36 -75.19
N ALA A 846 32.19 -22.70 -75.11
CA ALA A 846 31.32 -23.56 -75.89
C ALA A 846 29.84 -23.36 -75.53
N TYR A 847 29.54 -23.10 -74.25
CA TYR A 847 28.17 -22.90 -73.77
C TYR A 847 27.57 -21.57 -74.24
N ALA A 848 28.29 -20.45 -74.16
CA ALA A 848 27.82 -19.16 -74.64
C ALA A 848 27.54 -19.20 -76.15
N LYS A 849 28.36 -19.91 -76.92
CA LYS A 849 28.12 -20.14 -78.35
C LYS A 849 26.85 -20.95 -78.60
N LEU A 850 26.62 -22.02 -77.85
CA LEU A 850 25.40 -22.82 -77.95
C LEU A 850 24.14 -22.02 -77.56
N CYS A 851 24.21 -21.19 -76.52
CA CYS A 851 23.10 -20.30 -76.14
C CYS A 851 22.80 -19.28 -77.25
N ARG A 852 23.83 -18.67 -77.83
CA ARG A 852 23.68 -17.73 -78.95
C ARG A 852 23.15 -18.39 -80.22
N MET A 853 23.52 -19.64 -80.49
CA MET A 853 22.91 -20.43 -81.57
C MET A 853 21.42 -20.70 -81.30
N CYS A 854 21.04 -21.02 -80.06
CA CYS A 854 19.64 -21.22 -79.68
C CYS A 854 18.82 -19.94 -79.84
N GLU A 855 19.36 -18.78 -79.46
CA GLU A 855 18.75 -17.47 -79.70
C GLU A 855 18.56 -17.21 -81.20
N LEU A 856 19.61 -17.36 -82.02
CA LEU A 856 19.54 -17.15 -83.46
C LEU A 856 18.56 -18.10 -84.16
N MET A 857 18.43 -19.33 -83.66
CA MET A 857 17.46 -20.33 -84.11
C MET A 857 16.03 -19.88 -83.79
N THR A 858 15.82 -19.34 -82.60
CA THR A 858 14.51 -18.84 -82.13
C THR A 858 14.10 -17.56 -82.86
N GLU A 859 15.04 -16.65 -83.11
CA GLU A 859 14.88 -15.42 -83.91
C GLU A 859 14.74 -15.68 -85.43
N LYS A 860 14.89 -16.93 -85.88
CA LYS A 860 14.85 -17.36 -87.31
C LYS A 860 15.90 -16.66 -88.20
N LYS A 861 17.07 -16.29 -87.66
CA LYS A 861 18.18 -15.70 -88.41
C LYS A 861 19.13 -16.79 -88.92
N ALA A 862 18.82 -17.34 -90.10
CA ALA A 862 19.51 -18.52 -90.65
C ALA A 862 20.98 -18.28 -91.06
N GLU A 863 21.31 -17.13 -91.66
CA GLU A 863 22.68 -16.84 -92.14
C GLU A 863 23.71 -16.74 -90.99
N PRO A 864 23.49 -15.92 -89.94
CA PRO A 864 24.43 -15.85 -88.81
C PRO A 864 24.54 -17.16 -88.01
N LEU A 865 23.45 -17.94 -87.98
CA LEU A 865 23.42 -19.24 -87.31
C LEU A 865 24.33 -20.25 -88.01
N LEU A 866 24.24 -20.34 -89.34
CA LEU A 866 25.06 -21.25 -90.16
C LEU A 866 26.57 -20.97 -90.02
N GLU A 867 26.97 -19.70 -90.08
CA GLU A 867 28.37 -19.30 -89.88
C GLU A 867 28.90 -19.73 -88.51
N MET A 868 28.09 -19.52 -87.45
CA MET A 868 28.46 -19.87 -86.08
C MET A 868 28.54 -21.40 -85.88
N MET A 869 27.61 -22.16 -86.45
CA MET A 869 27.61 -23.63 -86.42
C MET A 869 28.85 -24.20 -87.12
N GLU A 870 29.24 -23.66 -88.28
CA GLU A 870 30.46 -24.07 -88.98
C GLU A 870 31.73 -23.77 -88.16
N GLU A 871 31.79 -22.60 -87.53
CA GLU A 871 32.93 -22.22 -86.68
C GLU A 871 33.04 -23.11 -85.44
N TYR A 872 31.91 -23.41 -84.80
CA TYR A 872 31.82 -24.31 -83.65
C TYR A 872 32.25 -25.72 -84.02
N GLY A 873 31.70 -26.29 -85.11
CA GLY A 873 32.06 -27.63 -85.58
C GLY A 873 33.55 -27.74 -85.95
N LYS A 874 34.15 -26.72 -86.59
CA LYS A 874 35.60 -26.68 -86.86
C LYS A 874 36.43 -26.69 -85.58
N LYS A 875 36.00 -25.95 -84.55
CA LYS A 875 36.67 -25.90 -83.24
C LYS A 875 36.52 -27.21 -82.46
N GLU A 876 35.35 -27.84 -82.50
CA GLU A 876 35.09 -29.13 -81.83
C GLU A 876 35.93 -30.26 -82.44
N ILE A 877 36.03 -30.33 -83.78
CA ILE A 877 36.90 -31.28 -84.50
C ILE A 877 38.39 -31.04 -84.20
N ALA A 878 38.80 -29.79 -83.98
CA ALA A 878 40.17 -29.47 -83.59
C ALA A 878 40.46 -29.90 -82.14
N LEU A 879 39.50 -29.71 -81.22
CA LEU A 879 39.55 -30.14 -79.83
C LEU A 879 39.56 -31.67 -79.70
N SER A 880 38.72 -32.38 -80.46
CA SER A 880 38.68 -33.84 -80.44
C SER A 880 40.01 -34.46 -80.87
N LYS A 881 40.68 -33.87 -81.86
CA LYS A 881 42.03 -34.28 -82.29
C LYS A 881 43.13 -33.99 -81.26
N LEU A 882 42.94 -32.98 -80.43
CA LEU A 882 43.87 -32.58 -79.37
C LEU A 882 43.73 -33.41 -78.08
N LEU A 883 42.56 -34.03 -77.87
CA LEU A 883 42.27 -34.92 -76.73
C LEU A 883 42.55 -36.41 -77.04
N GLU A 884 42.78 -36.74 -78.32
CA GLU A 884 43.20 -38.08 -78.78
C GLU A 884 44.74 -38.25 -78.83
N GLU A 885 45.52 -37.19 -78.59
CA GLU A 885 46.97 -37.21 -78.30
C GLU A 885 47.23 -37.24 -76.79
#